data_AF-A0A091SZQ7-F1
#
_entry.id   AF-A0A091SZQ7-F1
#
_cell.length_a   1.000
_cell.length_b   1.000
_cell.length_c   1.000
_cell.angle_alpha   90.00
_cell.angle_beta   90.00
_cell.angle_gamma   90.00
#
_symmetry.space_group_name_H-M   'P 1'
#
loop_
_entity.id
_entity.type
_entity.pdbx_description
1 polymer ?
#
loop_
_entity_poly.entity_id
_entity_poly.type
_entity_poly.pdbx_seq_one_letter_code
_entity_poly.pdbx_strand_id
1 'polypeptide(L)'
;GVTVYFHAVLSKHFKLNLDTHKIFIRGEGISPYENWKDNICELTCSKHLGEHGYLIEGTVTLAKENMDRFIPYKYWVTCGGGEYEFIYKRSVSNNHVNRCLFIRRDLLNNGEWHQYDDIVCAKPSGIKNIWNRLSGNENREVVEGKKIAANIMLENIFSILGTWSPNNLRNFIFQLRQFCVVTGRPLVHDGNVMPWMELNFGMEQVTDLLLNYMKKIALPFLAPGGAKASQEDIVIKSKLALGLTILAVVDMLGLPAFKSDLVDLCSLLCLDKVSQQAVLDEFHHINKAFLAVTSLKIHLTKFCESCIYDEVDQWVWVLPLLHFSAAPSQHNHLPMQEDIWAGLEGLPFAETRKQQHRGTLLQLMKEKRYLMELDRTLVKSWICVLPLENLAEFIKDFSTDLLATLQGVSYRLEDIDLSWSSSEVVDSLLKTLLRTLDEKQARALEAHSWQSCLICCLQLYKRVCKCVKRVRWFTIPATSAVMISKVAKLQPTAVPRDAVQEVPEVEVFSEALRDTRTWFRNVLNQKLLKDYPEPVTFSSGYELWAWDEFVKISFPDEQFTERWKKTLLADLERRIQEEPPVNQILVYCRHQPKFKQLDSSIDRCFCNCATEAVTAACQTQSNLLEKISPYNMGQFSQLVSAIIVKSWPIKSGKSEDDFDEILHHMLTWPDIKHIFCFNGTNTTLLEKLTDEAKNIMATADSVFMSVLDDIQEGCILVKHLEEIFRHEEQFTCIWEINEFSFRAPAAVTELKELLQKRQEEVTLLRQDKKAIGTFLSMCRKVKASVKVDVGKVEFQHLEDLCLKRLNTVVNVGERPIQTYYSLSPKLKQFAQKMHSFKDSLIFQQFWEEAAEKAGEEYDSSEEEEEDSIVPALDLDSVLSCLITPCFVSYERLYDDLRSGSLTLSAVDTIFQEFTNHPEDIKTELNTICKLRPGEAGDWVDQRFEQIQQYHEMHLTFDAAKIIASVKESLSLSGDFSILENLLDITEKLESYKTQKLDSISPELMRAKTLLQGITVKRRGCLRELAQQKEFVCWVREALKDINELKVFVDLASISAGENDMDVDRVACFHDTVHGYSSLLYELRQESGFEDFMHCLRKLWRALDSDENLPKKLVS
;
A
#
# COMPACT_ATOMS: atom_id res chain seq x y z
N GLY A 1 63.48 12.37 59.49
CA GLY A 1 62.21 12.66 60.17
C GLY A 1 61.16 13.04 59.15
N VAL A 2 60.06 13.64 59.60
CA VAL A 2 59.09 14.39 58.80
C VAL A 2 59.25 15.86 59.17
N THR A 3 59.37 16.73 58.19
CA THR A 3 59.49 18.18 58.43
C THR A 3 58.10 18.79 58.49
N VAL A 4 57.75 19.39 59.63
CA VAL A 4 56.47 20.06 59.86
C VAL A 4 56.67 21.56 59.78
N TYR A 5 55.96 22.20 58.87
CA TYR A 5 55.86 23.65 58.72
C TYR A 5 54.58 24.12 59.39
N PHE A 6 54.68 24.98 60.39
CA PHE A 6 53.52 25.59 61.02
C PHE A 6 53.28 26.97 60.42
N HIS A 7 52.05 27.22 60.00
CA HIS A 7 51.59 28.51 59.49
C HIS A 7 50.39 28.94 60.32
N ALA A 8 50.45 30.12 60.94
CA ALA A 8 49.32 30.67 61.70
C ALA A 8 49.30 32.20 61.64
N VAL A 9 48.18 32.80 62.05
CA VAL A 9 48.08 34.27 62.14
C VAL A 9 48.10 34.68 63.61
N LEU A 10 49.17 35.33 64.06
CA LEU A 10 49.25 35.88 65.40
C LEU A 10 48.43 37.16 65.51
N SER A 11 47.46 37.17 66.42
CA SER A 11 46.62 38.35 66.68
C SER A 11 47.43 39.55 67.17
N LYS A 12 47.09 40.75 66.68
CA LYS A 12 47.64 42.03 67.19
C LYS A 12 47.42 42.25 68.69
N HIS A 13 46.50 41.52 69.31
CA HIS A 13 46.18 41.64 70.74
C HIS A 13 47.31 41.22 71.68
N PHE A 14 48.28 40.42 71.21
CA PHE A 14 49.51 40.12 71.96
C PHE A 14 50.47 41.30 72.09
N LYS A 15 50.26 42.41 71.34
CA LYS A 15 51.11 43.62 71.37
C LYS A 15 52.61 43.28 71.27
N LEU A 16 52.96 42.48 70.26
CA LEU A 16 54.29 41.94 70.08
C LEU A 16 55.33 43.03 69.84
N ASN A 17 56.48 42.95 70.53
CA ASN A 17 57.69 43.68 70.18
C ASN A 17 58.63 42.70 69.47
N LEU A 18 58.91 42.95 68.19
CA LEU A 18 59.68 42.04 67.34
C LEU A 18 61.15 41.88 67.76
N ASP A 19 61.69 42.83 68.53
CA ASP A 19 63.10 42.79 68.96
C ASP A 19 63.32 41.91 70.19
N THR A 20 62.27 41.66 70.99
CA THR A 20 62.39 41.02 72.31
C THR A 20 61.45 39.85 72.54
N HIS A 21 60.30 39.82 71.87
CA HIS A 21 59.33 38.75 72.04
C HIS A 21 59.53 37.64 71.00
N LYS A 22 59.52 36.40 71.47
CA LYS A 22 59.62 35.19 70.67
C LYS A 22 58.34 34.38 70.76
N ILE A 23 58.11 33.55 69.76
CA ILE A 23 56.93 32.71 69.62
C ILE A 23 57.39 31.28 69.47
N PHE A 24 56.80 30.38 70.27
CA PHE A 24 57.16 28.96 70.26
C PHE A 24 55.92 28.09 70.19
N ILE A 25 56.08 26.87 69.71
CA ILE A 25 55.11 25.77 69.89
C ILE A 25 55.57 24.88 71.04
N ARG A 26 54.63 24.55 71.91
CA ARG A 26 54.79 23.55 72.96
C ARG A 26 53.66 22.53 72.86
N GLY A 27 53.92 21.31 73.29
CA GLY A 27 52.97 20.22 73.14
C GLY A 27 53.36 19.02 73.98
N GLU A 28 52.67 17.92 73.75
CA GLU A 28 52.81 16.68 74.51
C GLU A 28 52.92 15.47 73.60
N GLY A 29 53.64 14.45 74.07
CA GLY A 29 53.75 13.16 73.37
C GLY A 29 54.78 13.12 72.24
N ILE A 30 55.70 14.09 72.20
CA ILE A 30 56.77 14.18 71.19
C ILE A 30 58.14 13.97 71.85
N SER A 31 58.72 12.78 71.73
CA SER A 31 60.10 12.52 72.20
C SER A 31 61.13 13.26 71.33
N PRO A 32 62.21 13.86 71.90
CA PRO A 32 62.62 13.85 73.31
C PRO A 32 62.10 15.04 74.16
N TYR A 33 61.14 15.82 73.66
CA TYR A 33 60.67 17.04 74.33
C TYR A 33 59.86 16.72 75.59
N GLU A 34 60.16 17.41 76.70
CA GLU A 34 59.35 17.33 77.91
C GLU A 34 58.02 18.04 77.71
N ASN A 35 56.92 17.30 77.97
CA ASN A 35 55.55 17.77 77.77
C ASN A 35 55.32 19.16 78.37
N TRP A 36 54.88 20.11 77.52
CA TRP A 36 54.51 21.50 77.87
C TRP A 36 55.61 22.40 78.46
N LYS A 37 56.85 21.91 78.60
CA LYS A 37 57.99 22.71 79.11
C LYS A 37 58.96 23.11 78.01
N ASP A 38 59.32 22.16 77.15
CA ASP A 38 60.28 22.42 76.07
C ASP A 38 59.64 23.13 74.88
N ASN A 39 60.40 24.01 74.25
CA ASN A 39 60.00 24.67 73.01
C ASN A 39 60.30 23.73 71.83
N ILE A 40 59.25 23.22 71.16
CA ILE A 40 59.37 22.27 70.05
C ILE A 40 59.79 22.98 68.77
N CYS A 41 59.22 24.16 68.50
CA CYS A 41 59.46 24.94 67.29
C CYS A 41 59.46 26.43 67.63
N GLU A 42 60.45 27.20 67.17
CA GLU A 42 60.41 28.66 67.19
C GLU A 42 59.72 29.16 65.90
N LEU A 43 58.91 30.21 66.02
CA LEU A 43 58.22 30.84 64.89
C LEU A 43 58.69 32.27 64.69
N THR A 44 58.80 32.65 63.42
CA THR A 44 59.18 33.98 62.97
C THR A 44 57.98 34.68 62.34
N CYS A 45 57.85 35.99 62.55
CA CYS A 45 56.86 36.81 61.86
C CYS A 45 57.31 37.05 60.41
N SER A 46 56.63 36.42 59.45
CA SER A 46 57.01 36.50 58.03
C SER A 46 56.31 37.63 57.27
N LYS A 47 55.10 38.03 57.69
CA LYS A 47 54.34 39.11 57.02
C LYS A 47 53.49 39.92 58.02
N HIS A 48 53.50 41.25 57.90
CA HIS A 48 52.59 42.13 58.64
C HIS A 48 51.24 42.22 57.92
N LEU A 49 50.14 41.90 58.61
CA LEU A 49 48.79 41.79 58.07
C LEU A 49 47.87 42.94 58.54
N GLY A 50 48.45 44.06 58.96
CA GLY A 50 47.70 45.24 59.37
C GLY A 50 46.85 44.98 60.60
N GLU A 51 45.53 45.19 60.48
CA GLU A 51 44.61 45.04 61.60
C GLU A 51 44.43 43.59 62.09
N HIS A 52 44.89 42.59 61.31
CA HIS A 52 44.77 41.18 61.66
C HIS A 52 45.99 40.63 62.41
N GLY A 53 47.11 41.36 62.45
CA GLY A 53 48.33 40.99 63.17
C GLY A 53 49.46 40.53 62.25
N TYR A 54 50.08 39.38 62.53
CA TYR A 54 51.26 38.88 61.82
C TYR A 54 51.04 37.45 61.32
N LEU A 55 51.44 37.15 60.09
CA LEU A 55 51.64 35.77 59.67
C LEU A 55 52.91 35.26 60.36
N ILE A 56 52.80 34.11 61.04
CA ILE A 56 53.90 33.48 61.74
C ILE A 56 54.17 32.09 61.16
N GLU A 57 55.44 31.80 60.96
CA GLU A 57 55.89 30.56 60.35
C GLU A 57 57.05 29.95 61.12
N GLY A 58 57.04 28.63 61.26
CA GLY A 58 58.08 27.88 61.94
C GLY A 58 58.23 26.49 61.36
N THR A 59 59.39 25.87 61.58
CA THR A 59 59.67 24.54 61.04
C THR A 59 60.37 23.66 62.06
N VAL A 60 59.97 22.39 62.14
CA VAL A 60 60.59 21.38 63.00
C VAL A 60 60.63 20.03 62.30
N THR A 61 61.70 19.26 62.50
CA THR A 61 61.76 17.87 62.01
C THR A 61 61.42 16.90 63.13
N LEU A 62 60.29 16.20 62.98
CA LEU A 62 59.80 15.20 63.93
C LEU A 62 60.22 13.78 63.53
N ALA A 63 60.28 12.86 64.50
CA ALA A 63 60.49 11.44 64.22
C ALA A 63 59.30 10.84 63.44
N LYS A 64 59.57 9.85 62.58
CA LYS A 64 58.54 9.23 61.70
C LYS A 64 57.41 8.55 62.48
N GLU A 65 57.68 8.16 63.73
CA GLU A 65 56.71 7.58 64.68
C GLU A 65 55.60 8.54 65.10
N ASN A 66 55.73 9.84 64.80
CA ASN A 66 54.71 10.86 65.07
C ASN A 66 53.68 11.00 63.91
N MET A 67 53.87 10.28 62.80
CA MET A 67 52.87 10.22 61.71
C MET A 67 51.64 9.43 62.13
N ASP A 68 50.48 9.80 61.59
CA ASP A 68 49.18 9.13 61.78
C ASP A 68 48.77 9.04 63.28
N ARG A 69 49.32 9.92 64.11
CA ARG A 69 49.01 10.08 65.53
C ARG A 69 48.50 11.50 65.80
N PHE A 70 47.65 11.62 66.81
CA PHE A 70 47.14 12.90 67.28
C PHE A 70 48.05 13.46 68.36
N ILE A 71 48.53 14.68 68.15
CA ILE A 71 49.53 15.32 69.00
C ILE A 71 48.95 16.66 69.50
N PRO A 72 48.65 16.81 70.80
CA PRO A 72 48.18 18.07 71.34
C PRO A 72 49.31 19.11 71.43
N TYR A 73 49.03 20.34 71.00
CA TYR A 73 50.00 21.45 71.06
C TYR A 73 49.31 22.81 71.22
N LYS A 74 50.10 23.84 71.54
CA LYS A 74 49.70 25.25 71.61
C LYS A 74 50.84 26.20 71.22
N TYR A 75 50.44 27.40 70.80
CA TYR A 75 51.32 28.54 70.66
C TYR A 75 51.58 29.22 72.02
N TRP A 76 52.84 29.57 72.25
CA TRP A 76 53.36 30.26 73.44
C TRP A 76 54.12 31.52 73.01
N VAL A 77 53.74 32.68 73.55
CA VAL A 77 54.36 33.97 73.23
C VAL A 77 55.07 34.49 74.48
N THR A 78 56.33 34.92 74.37
CA THR A 78 57.12 35.35 75.55
C THR A 78 56.78 36.74 76.08
N CYS A 79 55.71 37.38 75.60
CA CYS A 79 55.28 38.70 76.08
C CYS A 79 54.71 38.61 77.51
N GLY A 80 54.96 39.63 78.34
CA GLY A 80 54.28 39.79 79.65
C GLY A 80 54.54 38.68 80.68
N GLY A 81 55.70 38.00 80.65
CA GLY A 81 56.00 36.84 81.50
C GLY A 81 55.68 35.49 80.87
N GLY A 82 55.14 35.51 79.64
CA GLY A 82 54.82 34.34 78.85
C GLY A 82 53.34 33.98 78.90
N GLU A 83 52.69 33.91 77.74
CA GLU A 83 51.27 33.60 77.61
C GLU A 83 51.03 32.50 76.56
N TYR A 84 50.19 31.52 76.90
CA TYR A 84 49.64 30.56 75.93
C TYR A 84 48.48 31.19 75.17
N GLU A 85 48.28 30.74 73.94
CA GLU A 85 47.10 31.09 73.16
C GLU A 85 45.78 30.72 73.85
N PHE A 86 44.74 31.46 73.49
CA PHE A 86 43.38 31.22 73.93
C PHE A 86 42.54 30.59 72.80
N ILE A 87 42.03 29.38 73.06
CA ILE A 87 41.10 28.67 72.16
C ILE A 87 39.68 28.86 72.68
N TYR A 88 38.79 29.39 71.83
CA TYR A 88 37.43 29.79 72.22
C TYR A 88 36.44 28.61 72.42
N LYS A 89 36.86 27.37 72.20
CA LYS A 89 36.05 26.19 72.46
C LYS A 89 35.86 25.97 73.95
N ARG A 90 34.62 25.69 74.39
CA ARG A 90 34.33 25.32 75.77
C ARG A 90 34.86 23.92 76.05
N SER A 91 35.58 23.75 77.16
CA SER A 91 36.03 22.43 77.62
C SER A 91 34.82 21.62 78.09
N VAL A 92 34.75 20.38 77.62
CA VAL A 92 33.74 19.38 78.01
C VAL A 92 34.21 18.60 79.25
N SER A 93 35.53 18.46 79.41
CA SER A 93 36.17 17.66 80.46
C SER A 93 36.84 18.48 81.57
N ASN A 94 36.61 19.80 81.60
CA ASN A 94 37.27 20.76 82.50
C ASN A 94 38.82 20.79 82.36
N ASN A 95 39.34 20.30 81.24
CA ASN A 95 40.75 20.31 80.88
C ASN A 95 41.09 21.56 80.04
N HIS A 96 42.40 21.80 79.84
CA HIS A 96 42.86 22.78 78.86
C HIS A 96 42.58 22.27 77.44
N VAL A 97 41.81 23.03 76.66
CA VAL A 97 41.61 22.75 75.23
C VAL A 97 42.87 23.14 74.47
N ASN A 98 43.44 22.20 73.71
CA ASN A 98 44.65 22.38 72.89
C ASN A 98 44.36 22.17 71.40
N ARG A 99 45.23 22.66 70.52
CA ARG A 99 45.22 22.30 69.10
C ARG A 99 45.64 20.85 68.95
N CYS A 100 45.28 20.21 67.84
CA CYS A 100 45.58 18.81 67.59
C CYS A 100 46.26 18.67 66.22
N LEU A 101 47.53 18.28 66.22
CA LEU A 101 48.30 17.99 65.02
C LEU A 101 48.06 16.54 64.62
N PHE A 102 47.75 16.32 63.34
CA PHE A 102 47.59 14.99 62.76
C PHE A 102 48.28 14.93 61.40
N ILE A 103 49.48 14.35 61.38
CA ILE A 103 50.31 14.26 60.18
C ILE A 103 49.89 13.05 59.37
N ARG A 104 49.20 13.27 58.25
CA ARG A 104 48.76 12.19 57.36
C ARG A 104 49.88 11.73 56.42
N ARG A 105 50.28 10.47 56.53
CA ARG A 105 51.38 9.92 55.71
C ARG A 105 51.10 9.97 54.21
N ASP A 106 49.84 9.81 53.79
CA ASP A 106 49.42 9.78 52.38
C ASP A 106 49.45 11.14 51.69
N LEU A 107 49.57 12.24 52.46
CA LEU A 107 49.59 13.60 51.94
C LEU A 107 50.96 14.27 52.05
N LEU A 108 52.01 13.53 52.40
CA LEU A 108 53.37 14.08 52.46
C LEU A 108 53.96 14.25 51.06
N ASN A 109 54.64 15.37 50.85
CA ASN A 109 55.46 15.60 49.66
C ASN A 109 56.92 15.72 50.08
N ASN A 110 57.79 14.83 49.60
CA ASN A 110 59.21 14.77 50.01
C ASN A 110 59.44 14.73 51.54
N GLY A 111 58.46 14.23 52.30
CA GLY A 111 58.53 14.17 53.77
C GLY A 111 58.14 15.46 54.49
N GLU A 112 57.47 16.40 53.80
CA GLU A 112 57.01 17.68 54.33
C GLU A 112 55.50 17.68 54.62
N TRP A 113 55.13 18.25 55.78
CA TRP A 113 53.75 18.50 56.21
C TRP A 113 53.57 19.97 56.55
N HIS A 114 52.61 20.63 55.92
CA HIS A 114 52.24 22.00 56.24
C HIS A 114 50.97 22.01 57.11
N GLN A 115 51.14 22.45 58.36
CA GLN A 115 50.09 22.65 59.34
C GLN A 115 49.57 24.09 59.24
N TYR A 116 48.37 24.24 58.66
CA TYR A 116 47.70 25.54 58.50
C TYR A 116 46.71 25.79 59.63
N ASP A 117 47.17 26.53 60.64
CA ASP A 117 46.37 26.94 61.78
C ASP A 117 45.67 28.28 61.54
N ASP A 118 44.64 28.53 62.36
CA ASP A 118 43.86 29.76 62.32
C ASP A 118 44.52 30.90 63.10
N ILE A 119 43.72 31.88 63.54
CA ILE A 119 44.23 33.00 64.33
C ILE A 119 44.61 32.53 65.73
N VAL A 120 45.88 32.72 66.09
CA VAL A 120 46.40 32.58 67.45
C VAL A 120 45.93 33.79 68.25
N CYS A 121 44.98 33.56 69.16
CA CYS A 121 44.31 34.61 69.92
C CYS A 121 44.92 34.81 71.31
N ALA A 122 45.05 36.07 71.74
CA ALA A 122 45.38 36.40 73.12
C ALA A 122 44.13 36.27 74.01
N LYS A 123 44.33 36.09 75.32
CA LYS A 123 43.22 36.01 76.26
C LYS A 123 42.40 37.32 76.25
N PRO A 124 41.08 37.27 76.02
CA PRO A 124 40.25 38.48 75.93
C PRO A 124 40.17 39.22 77.27
N SER A 125 40.09 40.55 77.22
CA SER A 125 39.85 41.40 78.40
C SER A 125 38.45 41.16 78.97
N GLY A 126 38.33 41.14 80.31
CA GLY A 126 37.18 40.59 81.04
C GLY A 126 35.79 41.11 80.65
N ILE A 127 35.67 42.32 80.10
CA ILE A 127 34.38 42.93 79.72
C ILE A 127 33.87 42.41 78.36
N LYS A 128 34.75 42.19 77.37
CA LYS A 128 34.37 41.63 76.06
C LYS A 128 33.93 40.17 76.15
N ASN A 129 34.57 39.41 77.05
CA ASN A 129 34.29 37.99 77.26
C ASN A 129 32.91 37.73 77.90
N ILE A 130 32.35 38.71 78.62
CA ILE A 130 31.02 38.60 79.25
C ILE A 130 29.91 38.91 78.24
N TRP A 131 30.10 39.92 77.39
CA TRP A 131 29.14 40.32 76.35
C TRP A 131 29.01 39.30 75.22
N ASN A 132 30.13 38.68 74.81
CA ASN A 132 30.11 37.63 73.79
C ASN A 132 29.48 36.33 74.32
N ARG A 133 29.66 36.01 75.61
CA ARG A 133 29.00 34.87 76.29
C ARG A 133 27.47 34.98 76.37
N LEU A 134 26.92 36.19 76.54
CA LEU A 134 25.48 36.43 76.68
C LEU A 134 24.75 36.51 75.33
N SER A 135 25.43 36.89 74.25
CA SER A 135 24.84 37.15 72.93
C SER A 135 24.92 35.98 71.95
N GLY A 136 25.65 34.90 72.27
CA GLY A 136 25.86 33.76 71.36
C GLY A 136 26.76 34.06 70.15
N ASN A 137 27.38 35.24 70.09
CA ASN A 137 28.18 35.73 68.95
C ASN A 137 29.62 35.18 68.90
N GLU A 138 30.08 34.43 69.91
CA GLU A 138 31.47 33.91 69.99
C GLU A 138 31.86 33.07 68.77
N ASN A 139 31.01 32.13 68.35
CA ASN A 139 31.32 31.27 67.22
C ASN A 139 31.37 32.04 65.88
N ARG A 140 30.58 33.12 65.74
CA ARG A 140 30.58 33.94 64.52
C ARG A 140 31.90 34.69 64.34
N GLU A 141 32.42 35.30 65.39
CA GLU A 141 33.72 36.00 65.35
C GLU A 141 34.88 35.02 65.10
N VAL A 142 34.84 33.82 65.69
CA VAL A 142 35.85 32.76 65.48
C VAL A 142 35.80 32.23 64.04
N VAL A 143 34.61 32.03 63.48
CA VAL A 143 34.42 31.64 62.08
C VAL A 143 34.99 32.70 61.13
N GLU A 144 34.69 33.98 61.34
CA GLU A 144 35.26 35.05 60.51
C GLU A 144 36.78 35.14 60.64
N GLY A 145 37.32 34.98 61.86
CA GLY A 145 38.76 34.87 62.08
C GLY A 145 39.39 33.70 61.32
N LYS A 146 38.75 32.52 61.33
CA LYS A 146 39.16 31.36 60.53
C LYS A 146 39.14 31.64 59.03
N LYS A 147 38.09 32.29 58.51
CA LYS A 147 38.00 32.68 57.09
C LYS A 147 39.13 33.62 56.69
N ILE A 148 39.46 34.60 57.53
CA ILE A 148 40.57 35.54 57.27
C ILE A 148 41.90 34.79 57.23
N ALA A 149 42.20 33.98 58.25
CA ALA A 149 43.44 33.19 58.29
C ALA A 149 43.53 32.24 57.09
N ALA A 150 42.44 31.52 56.78
CA ALA A 150 42.35 30.62 55.64
C ALA A 150 42.61 31.33 54.31
N ASN A 151 42.04 32.53 54.08
CA ASN A 151 42.31 33.32 52.89
C ASN A 151 43.79 33.72 52.75
N ILE A 152 44.45 34.08 53.86
CA ILE A 152 45.89 34.38 53.86
C ILE A 152 46.71 33.13 53.52
N MET A 153 46.33 31.96 54.07
CA MET A 153 47.00 30.70 53.73
C MET A 153 46.81 30.33 52.25
N LEU A 154 45.61 30.52 51.70
CA LEU A 154 45.35 30.32 50.28
C LEU A 154 46.20 31.25 49.41
N GLU A 155 46.33 32.55 49.79
CA GLU A 155 47.22 33.48 49.10
C GLU A 155 48.67 32.99 49.08
N ASN A 156 49.17 32.50 50.21
CA ASN A 156 50.52 31.95 50.29
C ASN A 156 50.67 30.66 49.46
N ILE A 157 49.71 29.74 49.53
CA ILE A 157 49.76 28.48 48.78
C ILE A 157 49.75 28.76 47.27
N PHE A 158 48.84 29.60 46.77
CA PHE A 158 48.79 29.94 45.35
C PHE A 158 50.01 30.74 44.88
N SER A 159 50.66 31.51 45.77
CA SER A 159 51.89 32.24 45.44
C SER A 159 53.07 31.33 45.04
N ILE A 160 53.04 30.05 45.43
CA ILE A 160 54.02 29.04 44.99
C ILE A 160 54.06 28.97 43.46
N LEU A 161 52.91 29.19 42.80
CA LEU A 161 52.78 29.16 41.34
C LEU A 161 53.20 30.47 40.67
N GLY A 162 53.61 31.49 41.43
CA GLY A 162 54.19 32.73 40.88
C GLY A 162 55.49 32.49 40.10
N THR A 163 56.18 31.38 40.39
CA THR A 163 57.26 30.83 39.55
C THR A 163 56.85 29.46 39.04
N TRP A 164 56.54 29.37 37.74
CA TRP A 164 56.04 28.13 37.16
C TRP A 164 57.15 27.07 37.02
N SER A 165 56.97 25.90 37.65
CA SER A 165 57.84 24.74 37.48
C SER A 165 57.14 23.44 37.89
N PRO A 166 57.59 22.26 37.40
CA PRO A 166 57.03 20.97 37.83
C PRO A 166 57.07 20.78 39.36
N ASN A 167 58.16 21.21 40.01
CA ASN A 167 58.31 21.09 41.46
C ASN A 167 57.35 22.03 42.21
N ASN A 168 57.20 23.28 41.76
CA ASN A 168 56.29 24.22 42.39
C ASN A 168 54.83 23.81 42.22
N LEU A 169 54.44 23.28 41.05
CA LEU A 169 53.10 22.73 40.85
C LEU A 169 52.82 21.53 41.76
N ARG A 170 53.79 20.61 41.90
CA ARG A 170 53.69 19.50 42.86
C ARG A 170 53.54 20.01 44.29
N ASN A 171 54.40 20.93 44.71
CA ASN A 171 54.37 21.51 46.05
C ASN A 171 53.02 22.19 46.33
N PHE A 172 52.52 22.99 45.38
CA PHE A 172 51.21 23.61 45.44
C PHE A 172 50.09 22.59 45.65
N ILE A 173 50.01 21.54 44.83
CA ILE A 173 48.93 20.54 44.92
C ILE A 173 48.93 19.83 46.27
N PHE A 174 50.10 19.43 46.78
CA PHE A 174 50.20 18.75 48.07
C PHE A 174 49.88 19.70 49.23
N GLN A 175 50.41 20.93 49.22
CA GLN A 175 50.09 21.93 50.24
C GLN A 175 48.61 22.31 50.25
N LEU A 176 47.98 22.45 49.08
CA LEU A 176 46.55 22.71 48.98
C LEU A 176 45.71 21.56 49.55
N ARG A 177 46.08 20.30 49.29
CA ARG A 177 45.41 19.13 49.88
C ARG A 177 45.59 19.09 51.39
N GLN A 178 46.79 19.39 51.90
CA GLN A 178 47.07 19.48 53.33
C GLN A 178 46.22 20.58 53.98
N PHE A 179 46.16 21.77 53.38
CA PHE A 179 45.29 22.87 53.79
C PHE A 179 43.83 22.44 53.88
N CYS A 180 43.28 21.81 52.83
CA CYS A 180 41.90 21.37 52.83
C CYS A 180 41.59 20.40 53.99
N VAL A 181 42.50 19.45 54.25
CA VAL A 181 42.31 18.46 55.32
C VAL A 181 42.45 19.08 56.70
N VAL A 182 43.43 19.96 56.91
CA VAL A 182 43.67 20.62 58.20
C VAL A 182 42.53 21.59 58.52
N THR A 183 42.18 22.46 57.57
CA THR A 183 41.22 23.54 57.79
C THR A 183 39.77 23.05 57.73
N GLY A 184 39.48 22.05 56.89
CA GLY A 184 38.13 21.53 56.68
C GLY A 184 37.62 20.57 57.75
N ARG A 185 38.49 20.14 58.67
CA ARG A 185 38.12 19.33 59.85
C ARG A 185 38.77 19.90 61.11
N PRO A 186 38.20 20.96 61.71
CA PRO A 186 38.75 21.55 62.93
C PRO A 186 38.79 20.53 64.09
N LEU A 187 40.00 20.08 64.44
CA LEU A 187 40.27 19.13 65.52
C LEU A 187 40.91 19.85 66.70
N VAL A 188 40.43 19.50 67.89
CA VAL A 188 41.00 19.99 69.16
C VAL A 188 41.22 18.80 70.10
N HIS A 189 42.02 19.03 71.13
CA HIS A 189 42.28 18.06 72.18
C HIS A 189 41.82 18.62 73.53
N ASP A 190 40.83 17.98 74.16
CA ASP A 190 40.29 18.32 75.48
C ASP A 190 40.19 17.03 76.31
N GLY A 191 41.31 16.61 76.91
CA GLY A 191 41.51 15.29 77.51
C GLY A 191 41.60 14.14 76.49
N ASN A 192 40.79 14.17 75.43
CA ASN A 192 40.84 13.30 74.26
C ASN A 192 40.69 14.14 72.98
N VAL A 193 41.02 13.55 71.83
CA VAL A 193 40.81 14.14 70.50
C VAL A 193 39.31 14.23 70.20
N MET A 194 38.84 15.39 69.75
CA MET A 194 37.45 15.58 69.35
C MET A 194 37.30 16.63 68.22
N PRO A 195 36.30 16.48 67.34
CA PRO A 195 35.96 17.52 66.36
C PRO A 195 35.29 18.73 67.03
N TRP A 196 35.54 19.94 66.51
CA TRP A 196 34.89 21.16 66.99
C TRP A 196 33.53 21.40 66.30
N MET A 197 32.57 20.52 66.57
CA MET A 197 31.24 20.53 65.92
C MET A 197 30.46 21.84 66.09
N GLU A 198 30.49 22.44 67.28
CA GLU A 198 29.75 23.68 67.61
C GLU A 198 30.13 24.90 66.74
N LEU A 199 31.29 24.85 66.08
CA LEU A 199 31.82 25.97 65.32
C LEU A 199 31.09 26.17 63.98
N ASN A 200 30.39 25.15 63.47
CA ASN A 200 29.77 25.15 62.15
C ASN A 200 30.74 25.62 61.03
N PHE A 201 31.98 25.16 61.10
CA PHE A 201 33.02 25.42 60.11
C PHE A 201 33.66 24.09 59.71
N GLY A 202 33.57 23.74 58.42
CA GLY A 202 34.11 22.50 57.88
C GLY A 202 34.42 22.61 56.39
N MET A 203 34.40 21.46 55.72
CA MET A 203 34.74 21.36 54.29
C MET A 203 33.90 22.28 53.38
N GLU A 204 32.62 22.49 53.69
CA GLU A 204 31.75 23.39 52.90
C GLU A 204 32.28 24.83 52.90
N GLN A 205 32.62 25.38 54.07
CA GLN A 205 33.18 26.73 54.17
C GLN A 205 34.57 26.82 53.54
N VAL A 206 35.37 25.75 53.59
CA VAL A 206 36.66 25.68 52.89
C VAL A 206 36.47 25.68 51.38
N THR A 207 35.49 24.94 50.87
CA THR A 207 35.10 24.93 49.45
C THR A 207 34.67 26.32 49.00
N ASP A 208 33.83 27.02 49.77
CA ASP A 208 33.43 28.40 49.46
C ASP A 208 34.63 29.36 49.40
N LEU A 209 35.55 29.25 50.36
CA LEU A 209 36.77 30.06 50.38
C LEU A 209 37.65 29.78 49.15
N LEU A 210 37.83 28.51 48.79
CA LEU A 210 38.59 28.11 47.60
C LEU A 210 37.95 28.65 46.32
N LEU A 211 36.64 28.48 46.14
CA LEU A 211 35.92 28.98 44.97
C LEU A 211 36.00 30.50 44.86
N ASN A 212 35.76 31.22 45.96
CA ASN A 212 35.85 32.68 45.99
C ASN A 212 37.27 33.16 45.69
N TYR A 213 38.29 32.48 46.23
CA TYR A 213 39.68 32.82 45.98
C TYR A 213 40.08 32.56 44.52
N MET A 214 39.70 31.42 43.94
CA MET A 214 39.93 31.12 42.54
C MET A 214 39.25 32.14 41.61
N LYS A 215 38.02 32.57 41.93
CA LYS A 215 37.33 33.65 41.21
C LYS A 215 38.08 34.98 41.32
N LYS A 216 38.58 35.33 42.52
CA LYS A 216 39.39 36.54 42.75
C LYS A 216 40.63 36.57 41.86
N ILE A 217 41.39 35.47 41.79
CA ILE A 217 42.63 35.42 40.99
C ILE A 217 42.38 35.26 39.48
N ALA A 218 41.21 34.77 39.06
CA ALA A 218 40.80 34.67 37.66
C ALA A 218 40.30 36.02 37.09
N LEU A 219 39.72 36.88 37.93
CA LEU A 219 39.11 38.16 37.54
C LEU A 219 39.98 39.03 36.60
N PRO A 220 41.31 39.17 36.80
CA PRO A 220 42.15 39.99 35.92
C PRO A 220 42.14 39.55 34.45
N PHE A 221 41.87 38.27 34.18
CA PHE A 221 41.82 37.71 32.83
C PHE A 221 40.41 37.69 32.23
N LEU A 222 39.37 37.89 33.04
CA LEU A 222 37.95 37.79 32.64
C LEU A 222 37.27 39.16 32.46
N ALA A 223 37.78 40.22 33.06
CA ALA A 223 37.16 41.55 32.99
C ALA A 223 37.21 42.16 31.56
N PRO A 224 36.09 42.69 31.03
CA PRO A 224 36.03 43.24 29.68
C PRO A 224 36.88 44.52 29.57
N GLY A 225 37.88 44.48 28.69
CA GLY A 225 38.69 45.65 28.34
C GLY A 225 39.83 45.93 29.30
N GLY A 226 40.80 45.01 29.40
CA GLY A 226 42.19 45.30 29.77
C GLY A 226 42.37 46.36 30.86
N ALA A 227 41.60 46.29 31.95
CA ALA A 227 41.94 47.03 33.14
C ALA A 227 43.34 46.56 33.51
N LYS A 228 44.33 47.44 33.34
CA LYS A 228 45.71 47.19 33.73
C LYS A 228 45.72 47.03 35.25
N ALA A 229 45.30 45.87 35.74
CA ALA A 229 45.74 45.37 37.02
C ALA A 229 47.26 45.44 36.99
N SER A 230 47.87 45.98 38.04
CA SER A 230 49.32 46.06 38.09
C SER A 230 49.89 44.65 37.87
N GLN A 231 51.01 44.50 37.17
CA GLN A 231 51.64 43.17 37.03
C GLN A 231 52.01 42.57 38.41
N GLU A 232 52.00 43.37 39.47
CA GLU A 232 52.25 42.97 40.85
C GLU A 232 51.06 42.23 41.48
N ASP A 233 49.83 42.40 40.96
CA ASP A 233 48.61 41.79 41.52
C ASP A 233 48.26 40.41 40.91
N ILE A 234 48.99 39.96 39.88
CA ILE A 234 48.72 38.69 39.18
C ILE A 234 49.58 37.56 39.78
N VAL A 235 48.92 36.64 40.50
CA VAL A 235 49.58 35.51 41.17
C VAL A 235 50.20 34.53 40.16
N ILE A 236 49.49 34.19 39.08
CA ILE A 236 49.96 33.29 38.01
C ILE A 236 49.96 34.07 36.70
N LYS A 237 51.14 34.29 36.13
CA LYS A 237 51.33 35.20 34.98
C LYS A 237 50.66 34.72 33.69
N SER A 238 50.60 33.41 33.46
CA SER A 238 49.97 32.83 32.27
C SER A 238 48.48 32.57 32.54
N LYS A 239 47.62 33.14 31.70
CA LYS A 239 46.17 32.89 31.67
C LYS A 239 45.87 31.40 31.56
N LEU A 240 46.55 30.71 30.64
CA LEU A 240 46.37 29.30 30.36
C LEU A 240 46.83 28.43 31.55
N ALA A 241 47.98 28.75 32.14
CA ALA A 241 48.48 28.04 33.32
C ALA A 241 47.52 28.18 34.52
N LEU A 242 46.95 29.38 34.70
CA LEU A 242 45.95 29.65 35.74
C LEU A 242 44.68 28.82 35.49
N GLY A 243 44.12 28.87 34.27
CA GLY A 243 42.92 28.11 33.90
C GLY A 243 43.10 26.60 34.10
N LEU A 244 44.21 26.03 33.63
CA LEU A 244 44.51 24.60 33.81
C LEU A 244 44.73 24.23 35.28
N THR A 245 45.28 25.13 36.08
CA THR A 245 45.43 24.94 37.53
C THR A 245 44.06 24.91 38.21
N ILE A 246 43.19 25.89 37.94
CA ILE A 246 41.82 25.93 38.49
C ILE A 246 41.07 24.66 38.10
N LEU A 247 41.14 24.26 36.83
CA LEU A 247 40.52 23.03 36.34
C LEU A 247 41.00 21.80 37.14
N ALA A 248 42.31 21.65 37.29
CA ALA A 248 42.88 20.51 38.01
C ALA A 248 42.47 20.53 39.50
N VAL A 249 42.42 21.70 40.14
CA VAL A 249 41.98 21.84 41.54
C VAL A 249 40.50 21.47 41.70
N VAL A 250 39.63 21.97 40.81
CA VAL A 250 38.20 21.68 40.81
C VAL A 250 37.94 20.18 40.66
N ASP A 251 38.58 19.50 39.71
CA ASP A 251 38.42 18.04 39.52
C ASP A 251 39.04 17.24 40.68
N MET A 252 40.26 17.57 41.12
CA MET A 252 40.94 16.83 42.18
C MET A 252 40.21 16.87 43.53
N LEU A 253 39.55 17.99 43.84
CA LEU A 253 38.84 18.19 45.10
C LEU A 253 37.33 17.96 44.98
N GLY A 254 36.81 17.71 43.77
CA GLY A 254 35.38 17.53 43.52
C GLY A 254 34.56 18.78 43.89
N LEU A 255 35.06 19.97 43.54
CA LEU A 255 34.38 21.23 43.87
C LEU A 255 33.14 21.43 42.98
N PRO A 256 32.03 21.94 43.51
CA PRO A 256 30.87 22.26 42.70
C PRO A 256 31.20 23.42 41.75
N ALA A 257 30.82 23.30 40.48
CA ALA A 257 30.96 24.35 39.49
C ALA A 257 29.56 24.79 39.03
N PHE A 258 29.26 26.09 39.16
CA PHE A 258 28.03 26.64 38.59
C PHE A 258 28.21 26.88 37.09
N LYS A 259 27.10 26.96 36.35
CA LYS A 259 27.12 27.22 34.89
C LYS A 259 27.96 28.46 34.51
N SER A 260 27.88 29.54 35.29
CA SER A 260 28.70 30.75 35.08
C SER A 260 30.20 30.48 35.23
N ASP A 261 30.57 29.64 36.19
CA ASP A 261 31.97 29.33 36.50
C ASP A 261 32.59 28.47 35.40
N LEU A 262 31.79 27.60 34.78
CA LEU A 262 32.19 26.82 33.60
C LEU A 262 32.44 27.74 32.38
N VAL A 263 31.60 28.76 32.16
CA VAL A 263 31.80 29.75 31.08
C VAL A 263 33.09 30.56 31.28
N ASP A 264 33.33 31.00 32.50
CA ASP A 264 34.55 31.71 32.88
C ASP A 264 35.78 30.82 32.68
N LEU A 265 35.70 29.55 33.09
CA LEU A 265 36.79 28.60 32.90
C LEU A 265 37.04 28.29 31.41
N CYS A 266 36.00 28.15 30.58
CA CYS A 266 36.13 28.06 29.13
C CYS A 266 36.85 29.30 28.54
N SER A 267 36.59 30.49 29.08
CA SER A 267 37.22 31.73 28.64
C SER A 267 38.69 31.82 29.02
N LEU A 268 39.06 31.31 30.20
CA LEU A 268 40.47 31.16 30.63
C LEU A 268 41.23 30.14 29.78
N LEU A 269 40.58 29.03 29.45
CA LEU A 269 41.15 27.93 28.65
C LEU A 269 41.12 28.22 27.13
N CYS A 270 40.41 29.25 26.69
CA CYS A 270 40.42 29.68 25.30
C CYS A 270 41.80 30.28 24.94
N LEU A 271 42.43 29.71 23.92
CA LEU A 271 43.75 30.15 23.45
C LEU A 271 43.69 31.57 22.89
N ASP A 272 44.68 32.38 23.27
CA ASP A 272 44.79 33.75 22.78
C ASP A 272 45.27 33.78 21.33
N LYS A 273 44.92 34.85 20.61
CA LYS A 273 45.29 35.02 19.19
C LYS A 273 46.76 35.44 19.06
N VAL A 274 47.66 34.46 19.13
CA VAL A 274 49.12 34.61 18.95
C VAL A 274 49.64 33.60 17.91
N SER A 275 50.96 33.56 17.66
CA SER A 275 51.52 32.61 16.69
C SER A 275 51.39 31.15 17.17
N GLN A 276 51.17 30.22 16.23
CA GLN A 276 50.98 28.79 16.54
C GLN A 276 52.15 28.23 17.36
N GLN A 277 53.39 28.58 17.02
CA GLN A 277 54.57 28.11 17.75
C GLN A 277 54.58 28.60 19.20
N ALA A 278 54.21 29.87 19.45
CA ALA A 278 54.20 30.42 20.80
C ALA A 278 53.16 29.71 21.69
N VAL A 279 51.99 29.38 21.14
CA VAL A 279 50.95 28.60 21.86
C VAL A 279 51.45 27.19 22.18
N LEU A 280 52.04 26.49 21.21
CA LEU A 280 52.53 25.13 21.41
C LEU A 280 53.66 25.10 22.44
N ASP A 281 54.60 26.04 22.38
CA ASP A 281 55.70 26.14 23.34
C ASP A 281 55.18 26.41 24.76
N GLU A 282 54.23 27.34 24.92
CA GLU A 282 53.58 27.61 26.20
C GLU A 282 52.82 26.38 26.73
N PHE A 283 52.00 25.75 25.90
CA PHE A 283 51.23 24.57 26.28
C PHE A 283 52.14 23.39 26.64
N HIS A 284 53.19 23.11 25.86
CA HIS A 284 54.15 22.06 26.19
C HIS A 284 54.89 22.33 27.50
N HIS A 285 55.27 23.59 27.75
CA HIS A 285 55.90 23.99 29.01
C HIS A 285 54.96 23.74 30.20
N ILE A 286 53.68 24.11 30.08
CA ILE A 286 52.66 23.88 31.10
C ILE A 286 52.39 22.38 31.29
N ASN A 287 52.14 21.66 30.20
CA ASN A 287 51.84 20.23 30.22
C ASN A 287 52.98 19.42 30.86
N LYS A 288 54.25 19.78 30.57
CA LYS A 288 55.41 19.16 31.22
C LYS A 288 55.39 19.28 32.74
N ALA A 289 54.89 20.39 33.29
CA ALA A 289 54.73 20.54 34.73
C ALA A 289 53.61 19.65 35.27
N PHE A 290 52.48 19.58 34.57
CA PHE A 290 51.34 18.73 34.96
C PHE A 290 51.66 17.24 34.89
N LEU A 291 52.40 16.76 33.90
CA LEU A 291 52.80 15.34 33.76
C LEU A 291 53.50 14.77 35.01
N ALA A 292 54.11 15.61 35.84
CA ALA A 292 54.73 15.20 37.09
C ALA A 292 53.71 14.89 38.22
N VAL A 293 52.43 15.25 38.04
CA VAL A 293 51.39 15.17 39.08
C VAL A 293 50.08 14.53 38.58
N THR A 294 49.60 14.88 37.38
CA THR A 294 48.32 14.41 36.82
C THR A 294 48.25 14.56 35.30
N SER A 295 47.25 13.95 34.66
CA SER A 295 47.03 14.05 33.21
C SER A 295 46.03 15.16 32.87
N LEU A 296 46.49 16.17 32.13
CA LEU A 296 45.61 17.24 31.62
C LEU A 296 44.53 16.72 30.68
N LYS A 297 44.81 15.68 29.88
CA LYS A 297 43.79 15.08 28.99
C LYS A 297 42.56 14.65 29.77
N ILE A 298 42.74 13.95 30.90
CA ILE A 298 41.63 13.46 31.74
C ILE A 298 40.81 14.64 32.30
N HIS A 299 41.48 15.66 32.82
CA HIS A 299 40.81 16.84 33.38
C HIS A 299 40.03 17.62 32.31
N LEU A 300 40.63 17.81 31.13
CA LEU A 300 39.99 18.51 30.00
C LEU A 300 38.79 17.73 29.46
N THR A 301 38.89 16.40 29.33
CA THR A 301 37.75 15.56 28.90
C THR A 301 36.59 15.68 29.86
N LYS A 302 36.80 15.47 31.17
CA LYS A 302 35.75 15.60 32.19
C LYS A 302 35.13 17.00 32.23
N PHE A 303 35.94 18.03 32.02
CA PHE A 303 35.47 19.40 31.94
C PHE A 303 34.54 19.61 30.74
N CYS A 304 34.96 19.16 29.56
CA CYS A 304 34.10 19.20 28.37
C CYS A 304 32.81 18.40 28.58
N GLU A 305 32.85 17.22 29.21
CA GLU A 305 31.66 16.44 29.58
C GLU A 305 30.73 17.23 30.50
N SER A 306 31.28 17.89 31.53
CA SER A 306 30.51 18.72 32.47
C SER A 306 29.87 19.91 31.77
N CYS A 307 30.60 20.60 30.90
CA CYS A 307 30.06 21.69 30.09
C CYS A 307 28.95 21.20 29.15
N ILE A 308 29.09 20.02 28.56
CA ILE A 308 28.05 19.43 27.73
C ILE A 308 26.79 19.13 28.55
N TYR A 309 26.94 18.54 29.74
CA TYR A 309 25.84 18.23 30.65
C TYR A 309 25.08 19.49 31.13
N ASP A 310 25.82 20.56 31.46
CA ASP A 310 25.25 21.83 31.95
C ASP A 310 24.89 22.82 30.82
N GLU A 311 24.93 22.38 29.56
CA GLU A 311 24.60 23.16 28.35
C GLU A 311 25.43 24.47 28.23
N VAL A 312 26.74 24.38 28.40
CA VAL A 312 27.72 25.48 28.29
C VAL A 312 28.47 25.38 26.97
N ASP A 313 27.92 25.98 25.91
CA ASP A 313 28.41 25.85 24.53
C ASP A 313 29.86 26.33 24.29
N GLN A 314 30.42 27.17 25.16
CA GLN A 314 31.80 27.69 25.07
C GLN A 314 32.87 26.61 25.17
N TRP A 315 32.52 25.38 25.57
CA TRP A 315 33.44 24.25 25.63
C TRP A 315 34.14 23.96 24.29
N VAL A 316 33.51 24.32 23.16
CA VAL A 316 34.11 24.17 21.83
C VAL A 316 35.39 25.00 21.62
N TRP A 317 35.64 26.01 22.46
CA TRP A 317 36.87 26.80 22.46
C TRP A 317 38.05 26.09 23.13
N VAL A 318 37.76 25.07 23.95
CA VAL A 318 38.76 24.32 24.73
C VAL A 318 39.31 23.12 23.95
N LEU A 319 38.61 22.69 22.89
CA LEU A 319 38.99 21.57 22.03
C LEU A 319 40.45 21.58 21.54
N PRO A 320 41.06 22.73 21.14
CA PRO A 320 42.46 22.75 20.76
C PRO A 320 43.41 22.22 21.86
N LEU A 321 43.14 22.54 23.13
CA LEU A 321 43.94 22.03 24.25
C LEU A 321 43.78 20.52 24.44
N LEU A 322 42.56 20.00 24.21
CA LEU A 322 42.30 18.57 24.24
C LEU A 322 43.07 17.85 23.12
N HIS A 323 43.08 18.40 21.91
CA HIS A 323 43.82 17.85 20.77
C HIS A 323 45.34 17.92 20.98
N PHE A 324 45.87 19.03 21.52
CA PHE A 324 47.31 19.14 21.85
C PHE A 324 47.74 18.17 22.97
N SER A 325 46.79 17.72 23.80
CA SER A 325 47.03 16.70 24.83
C SER A 325 46.99 15.27 24.28
N ALA A 326 46.50 15.06 23.07
CA ALA A 326 46.41 13.76 22.41
C ALA A 326 47.64 13.51 21.51
N ALA A 327 47.95 12.23 21.26
CA ALA A 327 49.02 11.88 20.32
C ALA A 327 48.63 12.29 18.89
N PRO A 328 49.55 12.81 18.07
CA PRO A 328 49.24 13.18 16.69
C PRO A 328 48.74 11.95 15.91
N SER A 329 47.49 11.98 15.43
CA SER A 329 46.94 10.92 14.59
C SER A 329 47.55 11.00 13.18
N GLN A 330 48.41 10.05 12.81
CA GLN A 330 49.13 10.07 11.53
C GLN A 330 48.29 9.63 10.31
N HIS A 331 46.99 9.32 10.47
CA HIS A 331 46.21 8.54 9.50
C HIS A 331 45.01 9.32 8.92
N ASN A 332 45.21 10.49 8.31
CA ASN A 332 44.09 11.32 7.80
C ASN A 332 43.33 10.74 6.59
N HIS A 333 43.86 9.70 5.93
CA HIS A 333 43.34 9.20 4.65
C HIS A 333 42.57 7.87 4.75
N LEU A 334 42.54 7.23 5.92
CA LEU A 334 41.90 5.92 6.13
C LEU A 334 40.57 6.06 6.89
N PRO A 335 39.59 5.16 6.66
CA PRO A 335 38.36 5.11 7.45
C PRO A 335 38.67 4.84 8.93
N MET A 336 38.09 5.62 9.82
CA MET A 336 38.23 5.47 11.28
C MET A 336 36.91 5.82 11.97
N GLN A 337 36.80 5.62 13.28
CA GLN A 337 35.59 6.02 14.01
C GLN A 337 35.49 7.56 14.08
N GLU A 338 34.26 8.07 14.11
CA GLU A 338 33.97 9.52 14.07
C GLU A 338 34.67 10.29 15.21
N ASP A 339 34.71 9.70 16.41
CA ASP A 339 35.34 10.26 17.61
C ASP A 339 36.87 10.36 17.49
N ILE A 340 37.53 9.32 16.97
CA ILE A 340 38.98 9.31 16.70
C ILE A 340 39.31 10.31 15.59
N TRP A 341 38.50 10.36 14.53
CA TRP A 341 38.69 11.30 13.41
C TRP A 341 38.63 12.76 13.85
N ALA A 342 37.72 13.06 14.76
CA ALA A 342 37.45 14.39 15.27
C ALA A 342 38.30 14.76 16.51
N GLY A 343 39.05 13.82 17.10
CA GLY A 343 39.78 14.07 18.36
C GLY A 343 38.85 14.25 19.57
N LEU A 344 37.64 13.67 19.53
CA LEU A 344 36.58 13.81 20.54
C LEU A 344 36.41 12.55 21.40
N GLU A 345 37.43 11.72 21.49
CA GLU A 345 37.42 10.46 22.25
C GLU A 345 36.99 10.71 23.71
N GLY A 346 35.97 9.98 24.14
CA GLY A 346 35.43 10.10 25.50
C GLY A 346 34.46 11.26 25.70
N LEU A 347 34.01 11.95 24.64
CA LEU A 347 32.96 12.97 24.74
C LEU A 347 31.62 12.47 24.16
N PRO A 348 30.47 12.77 24.80
CA PRO A 348 29.15 12.34 24.33
C PRO A 348 28.59 13.20 23.18
N PHE A 349 29.43 13.65 22.24
CA PHE A 349 29.05 14.65 21.22
C PHE A 349 27.94 14.21 20.26
N ALA A 350 27.85 12.90 19.96
CA ALA A 350 26.91 12.37 18.98
C ALA A 350 25.44 12.50 19.42
N GLU A 351 25.17 12.46 20.73
CA GLU A 351 23.84 12.66 21.30
C GLU A 351 23.56 14.15 21.53
N THR A 352 24.55 14.89 22.04
CA THR A 352 24.44 16.33 22.28
C THR A 352 24.06 17.12 21.03
N ARG A 353 24.68 16.81 19.88
CA ARG A 353 24.41 17.51 18.60
C ARG A 353 22.97 17.38 18.09
N LYS A 354 22.19 16.41 18.60
CA LYS A 354 20.76 16.22 18.26
C LYS A 354 19.84 17.10 19.11
N GLN A 355 20.29 17.47 20.31
CA GLN A 355 19.47 18.16 21.32
C GLN A 355 19.71 19.68 21.35
N GLN A 356 20.84 20.15 20.79
CA GLN A 356 21.24 21.55 20.85
C GLN A 356 20.40 22.50 19.99
N HIS A 357 20.19 23.71 20.51
CA HIS A 357 19.42 24.76 19.87
C HIS A 357 20.14 25.41 18.67
N ARG A 358 19.34 25.84 17.70
CA ARG A 358 19.78 26.42 16.42
C ARG A 358 20.62 27.69 16.64
N GLY A 359 21.89 27.66 16.21
CA GLY A 359 22.68 28.86 15.91
C GLY A 359 23.69 29.33 16.97
N THR A 360 23.55 28.98 18.25
CA THR A 360 24.46 29.47 19.31
C THR A 360 25.90 28.99 19.10
N LEU A 361 26.10 27.69 18.86
CA LEU A 361 27.43 27.11 18.63
C LEU A 361 28.13 27.69 17.40
N LEU A 362 27.41 27.81 16.28
CA LEU A 362 27.99 28.34 15.05
C LEU A 362 28.48 29.78 15.24
N GLN A 363 27.75 30.60 16.01
CA GLN A 363 28.16 31.96 16.31
C GLN A 363 29.43 32.01 17.18
N LEU A 364 29.55 31.14 18.18
CA LEU A 364 30.75 31.02 19.02
C LEU A 364 31.97 30.56 18.20
N MET A 365 31.77 29.66 17.24
CA MET A 365 32.82 29.23 16.30
C MET A 365 33.25 30.38 15.38
N LYS A 366 32.30 31.21 14.91
CA LYS A 366 32.58 32.41 14.10
C LYS A 366 33.39 33.43 14.88
N GLU A 367 33.05 33.66 16.15
CA GLU A 367 33.77 34.58 17.03
C GLU A 367 35.24 34.17 17.20
N LYS A 368 35.51 32.87 17.35
CA LYS A 368 36.86 32.32 17.60
C LYS A 368 37.45 31.56 16.40
N ARG A 369 37.10 31.96 15.17
CA ARG A 369 37.57 31.31 13.94
C ARG A 369 39.09 31.12 13.86
N TYR A 370 39.87 32.05 14.44
CA TYR A 370 41.33 32.00 14.44
C TYR A 370 41.90 30.74 15.13
N LEU A 371 41.12 30.06 15.99
CA LEU A 371 41.55 28.81 16.63
C LEU A 371 41.85 27.70 15.60
N MET A 372 41.19 27.72 14.43
CA MET A 372 41.45 26.77 13.34
C MET A 372 42.82 26.94 12.69
N GLU A 373 43.46 28.11 12.83
CA GLU A 373 44.83 28.32 12.38
C GLU A 373 45.85 27.67 13.33
N LEU A 374 45.48 27.54 14.62
CA LEU A 374 46.30 26.94 15.65
C LEU A 374 46.19 25.41 15.66
N ASP A 375 44.99 24.90 15.40
CA ASP A 375 44.66 23.48 15.43
C ASP A 375 43.90 23.03 14.18
N ARG A 376 44.56 22.19 13.37
CA ARG A 376 44.01 21.66 12.12
C ARG A 376 42.93 20.59 12.34
N THR A 377 42.87 19.97 13.51
CA THR A 377 41.85 18.96 13.84
C THR A 377 40.54 19.62 14.21
N LEU A 378 40.57 20.87 14.69
CA LEU A 378 39.39 21.61 15.16
C LEU A 378 38.22 21.64 14.16
N VAL A 379 38.51 21.76 12.86
CA VAL A 379 37.47 21.77 11.83
C VAL A 379 36.66 20.47 11.82
N LYS A 380 37.34 19.33 12.05
CA LYS A 380 36.71 18.00 12.09
C LYS A 380 35.81 17.91 13.32
N SER A 381 36.32 18.33 14.47
CA SER A 381 35.58 18.37 15.73
C SER A 381 34.34 19.26 15.63
N TRP A 382 34.49 20.46 15.07
CA TRP A 382 33.38 21.40 14.87
C TRP A 382 32.31 20.84 13.93
N ILE A 383 32.68 20.12 12.86
CA ILE A 383 31.72 19.40 12.00
C ILE A 383 30.99 18.30 12.79
N CYS A 384 31.66 17.58 13.69
CA CYS A 384 31.06 16.49 14.46
C CYS A 384 30.10 16.96 15.56
N VAL A 385 30.33 18.14 16.15
CA VAL A 385 29.50 18.67 17.26
C VAL A 385 28.32 19.52 16.78
N LEU A 386 28.42 20.19 15.62
CA LEU A 386 27.36 21.09 15.16
C LEU A 386 26.04 20.35 14.84
N PRO A 387 24.86 20.95 15.05
CA PRO A 387 23.62 20.43 14.49
C PRO A 387 23.66 20.36 12.95
N LEU A 388 22.97 19.38 12.37
CA LEU A 388 23.01 19.12 10.91
C LEU A 388 22.58 20.35 10.09
N GLU A 389 21.62 21.11 10.61
CA GLU A 389 21.04 22.32 10.02
C GLU A 389 22.07 23.44 9.83
N ASN A 390 23.08 23.51 10.71
CA ASN A 390 24.10 24.54 10.68
C ASN A 390 25.32 24.15 9.83
N LEU A 391 25.45 22.89 9.40
CA LEU A 391 26.63 22.42 8.67
C LEU A 391 26.79 23.06 7.30
N ALA A 392 25.70 23.34 6.58
CA ALA A 392 25.79 24.00 5.28
C ALA A 392 26.41 25.42 5.41
N GLU A 393 25.94 26.19 6.39
CA GLU A 393 26.48 27.52 6.68
C GLU A 393 27.93 27.44 7.20
N PHE A 394 28.23 26.47 8.05
CA PHE A 394 29.59 26.22 8.53
C PHE A 394 30.55 25.92 7.38
N ILE A 395 30.19 25.01 6.47
CA ILE A 395 31.04 24.67 5.32
C ILE A 395 31.31 25.90 4.46
N LYS A 396 30.31 26.73 4.22
CA LYS A 396 30.48 27.97 3.46
C LYS A 396 31.48 28.93 4.12
N ASP A 397 31.42 29.08 5.44
CA ASP A 397 32.23 30.07 6.16
C ASP A 397 33.64 29.57 6.51
N PHE A 398 33.83 28.25 6.67
CA PHE A 398 35.05 27.65 7.24
C PHE A 398 35.78 26.65 6.32
N SER A 399 35.24 26.24 5.17
CA SER A 399 35.81 25.14 4.37
C SER A 399 37.19 25.45 3.76
N THR A 400 38.23 24.90 4.38
CA THR A 400 39.61 24.97 3.88
C THR A 400 40.05 23.65 3.26
N ASP A 401 39.70 22.51 3.85
CA ASP A 401 39.99 21.14 3.36
C ASP A 401 38.74 20.42 2.85
N LEU A 402 38.77 20.01 1.58
CA LEU A 402 37.66 19.31 0.93
C LEU A 402 37.47 17.88 1.48
N LEU A 403 38.56 17.15 1.74
CA LEU A 403 38.49 15.76 2.18
C LEU A 403 37.86 15.69 3.58
N ALA A 404 38.34 16.53 4.50
CA ALA A 404 37.78 16.61 5.85
C ALA A 404 36.28 17.00 5.83
N THR A 405 35.89 17.89 4.93
CA THR A 405 34.49 18.29 4.76
C THR A 405 33.62 17.13 4.26
N LEU A 406 34.08 16.39 3.24
CA LEU A 406 33.36 15.23 2.70
C LEU A 406 33.26 14.09 3.71
N GLN A 407 34.35 13.78 4.41
CA GLN A 407 34.37 12.76 5.46
C GLN A 407 33.43 13.12 6.61
N GLY A 408 33.50 14.37 7.07
CA GLY A 408 32.62 14.89 8.11
C GLY A 408 31.15 14.73 7.70
N VAL A 409 30.75 15.23 6.53
CA VAL A 409 29.36 15.05 6.06
C VAL A 409 28.98 13.58 5.89
N SER A 410 29.90 12.73 5.45
CA SER A 410 29.66 11.28 5.35
C SER A 410 29.32 10.65 6.71
N TYR A 411 30.08 10.94 7.78
CA TYR A 411 29.76 10.48 9.14
C TYR A 411 28.41 11.01 9.62
N ARG A 412 28.13 12.29 9.33
CA ARG A 412 26.86 12.93 9.73
C ARG A 412 25.62 12.32 9.08
N LEU A 413 25.78 11.58 7.99
CA LEU A 413 24.71 10.94 7.24
C LEU A 413 24.70 9.42 7.37
N GLU A 414 25.53 8.83 8.25
CA GLU A 414 25.66 7.37 8.39
C GLU A 414 24.38 6.70 8.91
N ASP A 415 23.75 7.27 9.95
CA ASP A 415 22.57 6.72 10.63
C ASP A 415 21.35 7.67 10.60
N ILE A 416 21.25 8.51 9.56
CA ILE A 416 20.18 9.49 9.48
C ILE A 416 18.86 8.86 9.01
N ASP A 417 17.80 9.01 9.82
CA ASP A 417 16.43 8.72 9.38
C ASP A 417 15.85 9.97 8.69
N LEU A 418 15.58 9.86 7.39
CA LEU A 418 15.14 10.99 6.57
C LEU A 418 13.64 11.26 6.74
N SER A 419 13.30 12.02 7.78
CA SER A 419 12.04 12.76 7.91
C SER A 419 11.89 13.86 6.84
N TRP A 420 10.73 14.53 6.78
CA TRP A 420 10.51 15.63 5.82
C TRP A 420 11.50 16.78 6.03
N SER A 421 11.65 17.29 7.26
CA SER A 421 12.51 18.43 7.58
C SER A 421 13.99 18.13 7.38
N SER A 422 14.43 16.92 7.74
CA SER A 422 15.82 16.50 7.53
C SER A 422 16.17 16.33 6.04
N SER A 423 15.20 16.00 5.17
CA SER A 423 15.45 15.86 3.72
C SER A 423 15.85 17.19 3.08
N GLU A 424 15.18 18.29 3.43
CA GLU A 424 15.49 19.64 2.91
C GLU A 424 16.86 20.12 3.41
N VAL A 425 17.18 19.83 4.66
CA VAL A 425 18.49 20.16 5.26
C VAL A 425 19.61 19.41 4.55
N VAL A 426 19.44 18.10 4.31
CA VAL A 426 20.44 17.28 3.61
C VAL A 426 20.59 17.71 2.15
N ASP A 427 19.49 18.02 1.45
CA ASP A 427 19.54 18.56 0.08
C ASP A 427 20.33 19.87 0.02
N SER A 428 20.08 20.79 0.95
CA SER A 428 20.84 22.05 1.08
C SER A 428 22.32 21.82 1.39
N LEU A 429 22.63 20.87 2.28
CA LEU A 429 23.99 20.48 2.64
C LEU A 429 24.77 19.93 1.44
N LEU A 430 24.19 18.96 0.70
CA LEU A 430 24.83 18.39 -0.49
C LEU A 430 24.99 19.41 -1.62
N LYS A 431 24.00 20.29 -1.82
CA LYS A 431 24.12 21.40 -2.79
C LYS A 431 25.23 22.37 -2.40
N THR A 432 25.42 22.63 -1.10
CA THR A 432 26.51 23.48 -0.62
C THR A 432 27.86 22.81 -0.86
N LEU A 433 27.99 21.51 -0.57
CA LEU A 433 29.19 20.74 -0.91
C LEU A 433 29.50 20.76 -2.41
N LEU A 434 28.48 20.59 -3.25
CA LEU A 434 28.62 20.65 -4.69
C LEU A 434 29.11 22.04 -5.16
N ARG A 435 28.59 23.13 -4.58
CA ARG A 435 29.10 24.49 -4.87
C ARG A 435 30.54 24.67 -4.42
N THR A 436 30.92 24.17 -3.25
CA THR A 436 32.31 24.21 -2.78
C THR A 436 33.25 23.43 -3.71
N LEU A 437 32.79 22.33 -4.30
CA LEU A 437 33.52 21.59 -5.34
C LEU A 437 33.67 22.40 -6.63
N ASP A 438 32.64 23.13 -7.05
CA ASP A 438 32.68 24.00 -8.23
C ASP A 438 33.62 25.19 -8.04
N GLU A 439 33.64 25.82 -6.87
CA GLU A 439 34.56 26.94 -6.55
C GLU A 439 36.04 26.50 -6.52
N LYS A 440 36.31 25.25 -6.10
CA LYS A 440 37.67 24.69 -5.98
C LYS A 440 38.22 24.07 -7.27
N GLN A 441 37.45 24.00 -8.37
CA GLN A 441 37.89 23.45 -9.66
C GLN A 441 39.15 24.11 -10.26
N ALA A 442 39.57 25.26 -9.76
CA ALA A 442 40.76 25.96 -10.24
C ALA A 442 42.10 25.27 -9.88
N ARG A 443 42.13 24.23 -9.02
CA ARG A 443 43.37 23.53 -8.62
C ARG A 443 43.19 22.00 -8.61
N ALA A 444 44.07 21.27 -9.27
CA ALA A 444 44.12 19.81 -9.18
C ALA A 444 44.45 19.36 -7.75
N LEU A 445 43.80 18.29 -7.28
CA LEU A 445 44.06 17.70 -5.97
C LEU A 445 45.32 16.82 -6.01
N GLU A 446 46.01 16.69 -4.88
CA GLU A 446 47.08 15.68 -4.74
C GLU A 446 46.51 14.25 -4.92
N ALA A 447 47.25 13.35 -5.56
CA ALA A 447 46.76 12.03 -5.99
C ALA A 447 46.08 11.22 -4.86
N HIS A 448 46.69 11.18 -3.67
CA HIS A 448 46.16 10.44 -2.52
C HIS A 448 44.88 11.09 -1.94
N SER A 449 44.81 12.43 -1.97
CA SER A 449 43.65 13.21 -1.52
C SER A 449 42.49 13.08 -2.51
N TRP A 450 42.77 13.13 -3.81
CA TRP A 450 41.80 12.90 -4.88
C TRP A 450 41.12 11.53 -4.75
N GLN A 451 41.91 10.46 -4.62
CA GLN A 451 41.38 9.10 -4.49
C GLN A 451 40.50 8.96 -3.24
N SER A 452 40.94 9.53 -2.12
CA SER A 452 40.18 9.54 -0.87
C SER A 452 38.85 10.31 -1.01
N CYS A 453 38.84 11.46 -1.69
CA CYS A 453 37.64 12.23 -1.99
C CYS A 453 36.66 11.44 -2.87
N LEU A 454 37.17 10.76 -3.91
CA LEU A 454 36.34 9.99 -4.85
C LEU A 454 35.66 8.81 -4.13
N ILE A 455 36.41 8.06 -3.33
CA ILE A 455 35.87 6.96 -2.51
C ILE A 455 34.86 7.51 -1.48
N CYS A 456 35.16 8.64 -0.83
CA CYS A 456 34.26 9.26 0.12
C CYS A 456 32.94 9.69 -0.54
N CYS A 457 32.99 10.28 -1.74
CA CYS A 457 31.79 10.64 -2.51
C CYS A 457 30.95 9.40 -2.88
N LEU A 458 31.59 8.28 -3.23
CA LEU A 458 30.89 7.02 -3.49
C LEU A 458 30.22 6.46 -2.23
N GLN A 459 30.90 6.46 -1.09
CA GLN A 459 30.31 5.99 0.17
C GLN A 459 29.16 6.88 0.62
N LEU A 460 29.30 8.21 0.45
CA LEU A 460 28.24 9.17 0.68
C LEU A 460 27.04 8.89 -0.25
N TYR A 461 27.28 8.68 -1.55
CA TYR A 461 26.25 8.34 -2.53
C TYR A 461 25.49 7.07 -2.14
N LYS A 462 26.20 5.99 -1.78
CA LYS A 462 25.61 4.74 -1.29
C LYS A 462 24.71 4.95 -0.08
N ARG A 463 25.17 5.71 0.90
CA ARG A 463 24.41 6.01 2.13
C ARG A 463 23.13 6.77 1.78
N VAL A 464 23.25 7.83 0.98
CA VAL A 464 22.12 8.63 0.52
C VAL A 464 21.10 7.77 -0.26
N CYS A 465 21.55 6.93 -1.19
CA CYS A 465 20.67 6.01 -1.92
C CYS A 465 19.95 5.01 -1.01
N LYS A 466 20.57 4.56 0.10
CA LYS A 466 19.90 3.70 1.08
C LYS A 466 18.87 4.46 1.92
N CYS A 467 19.17 5.69 2.30
CA CYS A 467 18.29 6.49 3.17
C CYS A 467 17.10 7.11 2.42
N VAL A 468 17.26 7.50 1.16
CA VAL A 468 16.21 8.18 0.38
C VAL A 468 15.22 7.17 -0.19
N LYS A 469 14.10 6.97 0.54
CA LYS A 469 13.06 5.98 0.20
C LYS A 469 11.93 6.51 -0.70
N ARG A 470 11.90 7.81 -1.01
CA ARG A 470 10.83 8.44 -1.82
C ARG A 470 11.41 9.17 -3.02
N VAL A 471 10.88 8.89 -4.20
CA VAL A 471 11.36 9.49 -5.46
C VAL A 471 11.31 11.01 -5.49
N ARG A 472 10.37 11.68 -4.79
CA ARG A 472 10.28 13.15 -4.75
C ARG A 472 11.57 13.85 -4.28
N TRP A 473 12.42 13.13 -3.53
CA TRP A 473 13.70 13.62 -3.02
C TRP A 473 14.87 13.18 -3.90
N PHE A 474 14.63 12.90 -5.19
CA PHE A 474 15.64 12.46 -6.16
C PHE A 474 16.83 13.41 -6.28
N THR A 475 16.65 14.70 -5.96
CA THR A 475 17.71 15.70 -5.99
C THR A 475 18.85 15.36 -5.04
N ILE A 476 18.58 14.69 -3.92
CA ILE A 476 19.59 14.29 -2.93
C ILE A 476 20.57 13.26 -3.53
N PRO A 477 20.13 12.06 -3.97
CA PRO A 477 21.02 11.10 -4.61
C PRO A 477 21.59 11.64 -5.93
N ALA A 478 20.82 12.38 -6.73
CA ALA A 478 21.32 13.00 -7.97
C ALA A 478 22.48 13.97 -7.69
N THR A 479 22.36 14.86 -6.71
CA THR A 479 23.43 15.80 -6.31
C THR A 479 24.68 15.04 -5.88
N SER A 480 24.54 13.98 -5.06
CA SER A 480 25.69 13.17 -4.66
C SER A 480 26.32 12.39 -5.82
N ALA A 481 25.55 11.95 -6.84
CA ALA A 481 26.11 11.35 -8.06
C ALA A 481 26.87 12.39 -8.90
N VAL A 482 26.34 13.61 -9.01
CA VAL A 482 27.04 14.73 -9.66
C VAL A 482 28.35 15.06 -8.94
N MET A 483 28.38 14.99 -7.60
CA MET A 483 29.62 15.18 -6.84
C MET A 483 30.70 14.14 -7.21
N ILE A 484 30.33 12.87 -7.41
CA ILE A 484 31.28 11.83 -7.89
C ILE A 484 31.87 12.25 -9.23
N SER A 485 31.03 12.63 -10.19
CA SER A 485 31.48 13.12 -11.51
C SER A 485 32.41 14.33 -11.37
N LYS A 486 32.05 15.29 -10.53
CA LYS A 486 32.82 16.53 -10.33
C LYS A 486 34.18 16.27 -9.70
N VAL A 487 34.26 15.41 -8.68
CA VAL A 487 35.53 15.02 -8.07
C VAL A 487 36.40 14.25 -9.06
N ALA A 488 35.80 13.37 -9.88
CA ALA A 488 36.54 12.67 -10.92
C ALA A 488 37.18 13.64 -11.93
N LYS A 489 36.51 14.75 -12.29
CA LYS A 489 37.08 15.81 -13.15
C LYS A 489 38.29 16.53 -12.53
N LEU A 490 38.55 16.40 -11.22
CA LEU A 490 39.69 17.02 -10.51
C LEU A 490 40.95 16.12 -10.50
N GLN A 491 40.99 15.08 -11.33
CA GLN A 491 42.11 14.14 -11.40
C GLN A 491 43.44 14.86 -11.69
N PRO A 492 44.54 14.57 -10.95
CA PRO A 492 45.84 15.16 -11.20
C PRO A 492 46.46 14.67 -12.52
N THR A 493 47.10 15.57 -13.27
CA THR A 493 47.68 15.33 -14.60
C THR A 493 48.92 14.43 -14.61
N ALA A 494 49.52 14.18 -13.44
CA ALA A 494 50.70 13.33 -13.28
C ALA A 494 50.42 12.24 -12.23
N VAL A 495 50.24 11.00 -12.68
CA VAL A 495 50.16 9.82 -11.81
C VAL A 495 51.60 9.32 -11.56
N PRO A 496 52.07 9.23 -10.30
CA PRO A 496 53.38 8.65 -10.00
C PRO A 496 53.44 7.18 -10.46
N ARG A 497 54.54 6.79 -11.13
CA ARG A 497 54.75 5.45 -11.72
C ARG A 497 54.78 4.29 -10.70
N ASP A 498 54.75 4.56 -9.39
CA ASP A 498 54.82 3.54 -8.33
C ASP A 498 53.45 3.11 -7.77
N ALA A 499 52.33 3.62 -8.30
CA ALA A 499 50.99 3.17 -7.94
C ALA A 499 50.40 2.28 -9.06
N VAL A 500 50.93 1.06 -9.21
CA VAL A 500 50.28 0.00 -9.99
C VAL A 500 49.11 -0.56 -9.17
N GLN A 501 48.03 0.22 -9.11
CA GLN A 501 46.65 -0.25 -8.92
C GLN A 501 45.77 0.53 -9.90
N GLU A 502 45.83 0.12 -11.17
CA GLU A 502 44.67 0.14 -12.08
C GLU A 502 43.46 -0.44 -11.31
N VAL A 503 42.24 0.08 -11.16
CA VAL A 503 41.48 1.18 -11.77
C VAL A 503 40.38 1.61 -10.76
N PRO A 504 40.63 2.51 -9.78
CA PRO A 504 39.61 2.91 -8.80
C PRO A 504 38.39 3.60 -9.45
N GLU A 505 38.62 4.33 -10.53
CA GLU A 505 37.62 5.18 -11.17
C GLU A 505 36.52 4.37 -11.89
N VAL A 506 36.90 3.35 -12.66
CA VAL A 506 35.93 2.47 -13.36
C VAL A 506 35.12 1.65 -12.38
N GLU A 507 35.72 1.18 -11.28
CA GLU A 507 35.00 0.46 -10.23
C GLU A 507 34.02 1.38 -9.50
N VAL A 508 34.45 2.59 -9.12
CA VAL A 508 33.60 3.62 -8.50
C VAL A 508 32.40 3.96 -9.37
N PHE A 509 32.62 4.19 -10.67
CA PHE A 509 31.56 4.53 -11.62
C PHE A 509 30.59 3.36 -11.84
N SER A 510 31.12 2.15 -12.02
CA SER A 510 30.30 0.95 -12.17
C SER A 510 29.44 0.69 -10.93
N GLU A 511 30.01 0.93 -9.74
CA GLU A 511 29.31 0.79 -8.48
C GLU A 511 28.24 1.88 -8.29
N ALA A 512 28.56 3.15 -8.59
CA ALA A 512 27.59 4.23 -8.59
C ALA A 512 26.40 3.91 -9.49
N LEU A 513 26.63 3.40 -10.72
CA LEU A 513 25.56 3.01 -11.63
C LEU A 513 24.70 1.88 -11.05
N ARG A 514 25.32 0.86 -10.45
CA ARG A 514 24.62 -0.24 -9.80
C ARG A 514 23.72 0.26 -8.66
N ASP A 515 24.23 1.18 -7.84
CA ASP A 515 23.51 1.76 -6.72
C ASP A 515 22.38 2.70 -7.19
N THR A 516 22.56 3.44 -8.30
CA THR A 516 21.48 4.22 -8.96
C THR A 516 20.32 3.33 -9.38
N ARG A 517 20.63 2.23 -10.09
CA ARG A 517 19.61 1.27 -10.56
C ARG A 517 18.88 0.63 -9.38
N THR A 518 19.62 0.26 -8.35
CA THR A 518 19.06 -0.30 -7.11
C THR A 518 18.16 0.70 -6.41
N TRP A 519 18.56 1.97 -6.34
CA TRP A 519 17.76 3.04 -5.77
C TRP A 519 16.45 3.24 -6.54
N PHE A 520 16.50 3.37 -7.88
CA PHE A 520 15.29 3.48 -8.71
C PHE A 520 14.34 2.31 -8.46
N ARG A 521 14.84 1.07 -8.48
CA ARG A 521 14.02 -0.12 -8.20
C ARG A 521 13.35 -0.09 -6.82
N ASN A 522 14.04 0.42 -5.81
CA ASN A 522 13.52 0.48 -4.44
C ASN A 522 12.49 1.60 -4.25
N VAL A 523 12.70 2.77 -4.86
CA VAL A 523 11.78 3.93 -4.69
C VAL A 523 10.61 3.92 -5.68
N LEU A 524 10.73 3.21 -6.80
CA LEU A 524 9.72 3.04 -7.83
C LEU A 524 9.05 1.66 -7.73
N ASN A 525 8.60 1.30 -6.53
CA ASN A 525 7.96 0.01 -6.24
C ASN A 525 6.50 -0.10 -6.71
N GLN A 526 5.92 1.00 -7.19
CA GLN A 526 4.59 1.05 -7.78
C GLN A 526 4.70 1.05 -9.31
N LYS A 527 3.61 0.69 -9.99
CA LYS A 527 3.46 0.86 -11.44
C LYS A 527 3.74 2.31 -11.87
N LEU A 528 4.22 2.49 -13.09
CA LEU A 528 4.50 3.81 -13.66
C LEU A 528 3.23 4.66 -13.71
N LEU A 529 2.09 4.03 -14.02
CA LEU A 529 0.80 4.67 -14.17
C LEU A 529 -0.18 4.22 -13.08
N LYS A 530 -1.15 5.08 -12.75
CA LYS A 530 -2.20 4.76 -11.76
C LYS A 530 -3.21 3.78 -12.36
N ASP A 531 -3.58 2.76 -11.60
CA ASP A 531 -4.56 1.74 -12.03
C ASP A 531 -5.97 2.32 -12.28
N TYR A 532 -6.35 3.41 -11.59
CA TYR A 532 -7.61 4.15 -11.74
C TYR A 532 -7.34 5.62 -11.35
N PRO A 533 -7.59 6.65 -12.18
CA PRO A 533 -8.76 6.83 -13.04
C PRO A 533 -8.41 7.05 -14.53
N GLU A 534 -9.39 6.89 -15.42
CA GLU A 534 -9.36 7.67 -16.66
C GLU A 534 -9.52 9.15 -16.24
N PRO A 535 -8.53 10.01 -16.48
CA PRO A 535 -7.44 9.84 -17.44
C PRO A 535 -6.09 9.32 -16.93
N VAL A 536 -5.35 8.64 -17.83
CA VAL A 536 -3.99 8.09 -17.60
C VAL A 536 -3.03 9.15 -17.03
N THR A 537 -2.51 8.88 -15.83
CA THR A 537 -1.58 9.74 -15.10
C THR A 537 -0.46 8.94 -14.46
N PHE A 538 0.72 9.56 -14.34
CA PHE A 538 1.85 8.97 -13.61
C PHE A 538 1.51 8.78 -12.14
N SER A 539 1.92 7.64 -11.57
CA SER A 539 1.80 7.34 -10.14
C SER A 539 2.56 8.35 -9.29
N SER A 540 3.72 8.79 -9.76
CA SER A 540 4.53 9.85 -9.15
C SER A 540 4.81 10.99 -10.13
N GLY A 541 4.45 12.22 -9.76
CA GLY A 541 4.75 13.41 -10.56
C GLY A 541 6.24 13.76 -10.63
N TYR A 542 7.09 13.15 -9.80
CA TYR A 542 8.52 13.42 -9.72
C TYR A 542 9.38 12.38 -10.46
N GLU A 543 8.80 11.29 -10.93
CA GLU A 543 9.56 10.18 -11.53
C GLU A 543 10.29 10.62 -12.82
N LEU A 544 9.60 11.31 -13.73
CA LEU A 544 10.21 11.80 -14.97
C LEU A 544 11.39 12.75 -14.71
N TRP A 545 11.26 13.63 -13.72
CA TRP A 545 12.31 14.57 -13.32
C TRP A 545 13.50 13.85 -12.69
N ALA A 546 13.25 12.78 -11.94
CA ALA A 546 14.32 11.93 -11.43
C ALA A 546 15.10 11.31 -12.59
N TRP A 547 14.43 10.65 -13.54
CA TRP A 547 15.09 10.09 -14.72
C TRP A 547 15.90 11.14 -15.49
N ASP A 548 15.34 12.33 -15.68
CA ASP A 548 15.98 13.44 -16.38
C ASP A 548 17.28 13.92 -15.71
N GLU A 549 17.25 14.19 -14.39
CA GLU A 549 18.46 14.60 -13.66
C GLU A 549 19.58 13.55 -13.74
N PHE A 550 19.25 12.27 -13.58
CA PHE A 550 20.23 11.20 -13.63
C PHE A 550 20.78 10.98 -15.05
N VAL A 551 19.94 11.08 -16.09
CA VAL A 551 20.35 10.94 -17.50
C VAL A 551 21.27 12.08 -17.96
N LYS A 552 21.14 13.28 -17.38
CA LYS A 552 21.96 14.46 -17.69
C LYS A 552 23.36 14.43 -17.06
N ILE A 553 23.64 13.51 -16.14
CA ILE A 553 24.95 13.42 -15.49
C ILE A 553 26.01 13.02 -16.53
N SER A 554 27.05 13.85 -16.66
CA SER A 554 28.21 13.59 -17.51
C SER A 554 29.45 13.30 -16.67
N PHE A 555 30.09 12.16 -16.91
CA PHE A 555 31.34 11.77 -16.28
C PHE A 555 32.54 12.19 -17.15
N PRO A 556 33.77 12.24 -16.61
CA PRO A 556 34.97 12.53 -17.42
C PRO A 556 35.16 11.56 -18.59
N ASP A 557 34.82 10.28 -18.38
CA ASP A 557 34.83 9.25 -19.43
C ASP A 557 33.54 9.32 -20.25
N GLU A 558 33.69 9.65 -21.54
CA GLU A 558 32.59 9.70 -22.50
C GLU A 558 31.96 8.33 -22.74
N GLN A 559 32.76 7.25 -22.77
CA GLN A 559 32.25 5.89 -22.95
C GLN A 559 31.40 5.46 -21.76
N PHE A 560 31.85 5.78 -20.55
CA PHE A 560 31.05 5.55 -19.35
C PHE A 560 29.79 6.42 -19.32
N THR A 561 29.86 7.68 -19.74
CA THR A 561 28.68 8.56 -19.83
C THR A 561 27.63 7.99 -20.78
N GLU A 562 28.04 7.47 -21.94
CA GLU A 562 27.14 6.78 -22.86
C GLU A 562 26.56 5.51 -22.23
N ARG A 563 27.40 4.68 -21.58
CA ARG A 563 26.96 3.47 -20.87
C ARG A 563 25.96 3.79 -19.77
N TRP A 564 26.20 4.83 -18.98
CA TRP A 564 25.32 5.31 -17.91
C TRP A 564 23.96 5.68 -18.48
N LYS A 565 23.95 6.57 -19.48
CA LYS A 565 22.72 7.04 -20.15
C LYS A 565 21.95 5.88 -20.78
N LYS A 566 22.61 5.01 -21.55
CA LYS A 566 21.98 3.85 -22.21
C LYS A 566 21.40 2.87 -21.20
N THR A 567 22.08 2.61 -20.09
CA THR A 567 21.61 1.66 -19.06
C THR A 567 20.37 2.19 -18.35
N LEU A 568 20.36 3.47 -17.98
CA LEU A 568 19.19 4.08 -17.33
C LEU A 568 17.99 4.17 -18.28
N LEU A 569 18.21 4.54 -19.54
CA LEU A 569 17.15 4.56 -20.55
C LEU A 569 16.57 3.16 -20.81
N ALA A 570 17.40 2.12 -20.84
CA ALA A 570 16.92 0.74 -20.98
C ALA A 570 16.13 0.25 -19.76
N ASP A 571 16.44 0.73 -18.55
CA ASP A 571 15.65 0.44 -17.36
C ASP A 571 14.31 1.21 -17.38
N LEU A 572 14.29 2.47 -17.86
CA LEU A 572 13.07 3.23 -18.10
C LEU A 572 12.19 2.60 -19.18
N GLU A 573 12.77 2.16 -20.29
CA GLU A 573 12.10 1.47 -21.39
C GLU A 573 11.36 0.23 -20.90
N ARG A 574 12.04 -0.65 -20.15
CA ARG A 574 11.42 -1.83 -19.54
C ARG A 574 10.25 -1.45 -18.63
N ARG A 575 10.41 -0.38 -17.85
CA ARG A 575 9.36 0.11 -16.94
C ARG A 575 8.15 0.67 -17.69
N ILE A 576 8.32 1.26 -18.87
CA ILE A 576 7.21 1.69 -19.74
C ILE A 576 6.53 0.45 -20.34
N GLN A 577 7.31 -0.52 -20.80
CA GLN A 577 6.81 -1.76 -21.40
C GLN A 577 6.03 -2.66 -20.43
N GLU A 578 6.25 -2.53 -19.11
CA GLU A 578 5.45 -3.19 -18.07
C GLU A 578 4.00 -2.68 -18.00
N GLU A 579 3.71 -1.50 -18.56
CA GLU A 579 2.34 -0.95 -18.62
C GLU A 579 1.54 -1.57 -19.79
N PRO A 580 0.20 -1.63 -19.70
CA PRO A 580 -0.63 -2.11 -20.81
C PRO A 580 -0.37 -1.33 -22.12
N PRO A 581 -0.38 -1.98 -23.30
CA PRO A 581 -0.06 -1.34 -24.58
C PRO A 581 -0.86 -0.05 -24.87
N VAL A 582 -2.16 -0.05 -24.56
CA VAL A 582 -3.03 1.12 -24.68
C VAL A 582 -2.53 2.28 -23.79
N ASN A 583 -2.12 1.98 -22.56
CA ASN A 583 -1.66 3.00 -21.61
C ASN A 583 -0.32 3.61 -22.02
N GLN A 584 0.58 2.83 -22.65
CA GLN A 584 1.85 3.32 -23.19
C GLN A 584 1.61 4.41 -24.26
N ILE A 585 0.63 4.20 -25.13
CA ILE A 585 0.22 5.16 -26.16
C ILE A 585 -0.41 6.40 -25.53
N LEU A 586 -1.38 6.21 -24.63
CA LEU A 586 -2.14 7.31 -24.03
C LEU A 586 -1.27 8.20 -23.14
N VAL A 587 -0.32 7.64 -22.38
CA VAL A 587 0.57 8.45 -21.54
C VAL A 587 1.48 9.34 -22.40
N TYR A 588 2.00 8.80 -23.50
CA TYR A 588 2.82 9.57 -24.44
C TYR A 588 2.01 10.70 -25.06
N CYS A 589 0.84 10.39 -25.62
CA CYS A 589 -0.01 11.37 -26.29
C CYS A 589 -0.53 12.48 -25.36
N ARG A 590 -0.74 12.19 -24.07
CA ARG A 590 -1.32 13.16 -23.13
C ARG A 590 -0.29 14.10 -22.52
N HIS A 591 0.91 13.61 -22.21
CA HIS A 591 1.90 14.37 -21.43
C HIS A 591 3.00 15.03 -22.29
N GLN A 592 2.80 15.19 -23.60
CA GLN A 592 3.75 15.83 -24.52
C GLN A 592 4.37 17.15 -24.06
N PRO A 593 3.61 18.10 -23.47
CA PRO A 593 4.20 19.34 -22.98
C PRO A 593 5.25 19.12 -21.89
N LYS A 594 5.15 18.02 -21.13
CA LYS A 594 6.13 17.66 -20.10
C LYS A 594 7.39 17.07 -20.74
N PHE A 595 7.26 16.20 -21.74
CA PHE A 595 8.41 15.58 -22.42
C PHE A 595 9.32 16.63 -23.10
N LYS A 596 8.75 17.72 -23.63
CA LYS A 596 9.52 18.85 -24.19
C LYS A 596 10.45 19.56 -23.19
N GLN A 597 10.25 19.36 -21.88
CA GLN A 597 11.08 19.96 -20.82
C GLN A 597 12.22 19.03 -20.36
N LEU A 598 12.20 17.77 -20.80
CA LEU A 598 13.15 16.74 -20.40
C LEU A 598 14.22 16.51 -21.49
N ASP A 599 15.24 15.72 -21.19
CA ASP A 599 16.19 15.22 -22.19
C ASP A 599 15.47 14.51 -23.34
N SER A 600 15.84 14.81 -24.59
CA SER A 600 15.21 14.28 -25.80
C SER A 600 15.28 12.75 -25.89
N SER A 601 16.20 12.10 -25.16
CA SER A 601 16.29 10.64 -25.12
C SER A 601 15.17 10.01 -24.29
N ILE A 602 14.62 10.72 -23.30
CA ILE A 602 13.45 10.27 -22.52
C ILE A 602 12.20 10.36 -23.40
N ASP A 603 11.99 11.47 -24.10
CA ASP A 603 10.90 11.63 -25.07
C ASP A 603 10.95 10.52 -26.14
N ARG A 604 12.13 10.28 -26.72
CA ARG A 604 12.34 9.19 -27.69
C ARG A 604 12.05 7.82 -27.11
N CYS A 605 12.39 7.57 -25.84
CA CYS A 605 12.09 6.29 -25.17
C CYS A 605 10.58 6.03 -25.09
N PHE A 606 9.78 7.03 -24.68
CA PHE A 606 8.32 6.91 -24.65
C PHE A 606 7.72 6.82 -26.06
N CYS A 607 8.26 7.57 -27.03
CA CYS A 607 7.84 7.51 -28.43
C CYS A 607 8.04 6.11 -29.03
N ASN A 608 9.22 5.51 -28.80
CA ASN A 608 9.52 4.17 -29.28
C ASN A 608 8.59 3.13 -28.66
N CYS A 609 8.41 3.15 -27.33
CA CYS A 609 7.50 2.23 -26.63
C CYS A 609 6.05 2.38 -27.13
N ALA A 610 5.57 3.61 -27.28
CA ALA A 610 4.23 3.87 -27.81
C ALA A 610 4.06 3.33 -29.23
N THR A 611 5.08 3.49 -30.08
CA THR A 611 5.07 3.00 -31.47
C THR A 611 5.07 1.48 -31.54
N GLU A 612 5.90 0.82 -30.74
CA GLU A 612 5.95 -0.65 -30.64
C GLU A 612 4.64 -1.23 -30.06
N ALA A 613 4.01 -0.52 -29.14
CA ALA A 613 2.76 -0.93 -28.50
C ALA A 613 1.54 -0.89 -29.44
N VAL A 614 1.57 -0.14 -30.56
CA VAL A 614 0.41 0.05 -31.45
C VAL A 614 -0.19 -1.28 -31.90
N THR A 615 0.65 -2.22 -32.35
CA THR A 615 0.16 -3.51 -32.89
C THR A 615 -0.60 -4.31 -31.83
N ALA A 616 -0.06 -4.37 -30.60
CA ALA A 616 -0.72 -5.05 -29.49
C ALA A 616 -1.96 -4.28 -28.99
N ALA A 617 -1.90 -2.94 -28.99
CA ALA A 617 -3.02 -2.10 -28.57
C ALA A 617 -4.23 -2.27 -29.50
N CYS A 618 -4.02 -2.26 -30.82
CA CYS A 618 -5.08 -2.48 -31.83
C CYS A 618 -5.75 -3.86 -31.71
N GLN A 619 -5.06 -4.88 -31.21
CA GLN A 619 -5.64 -6.20 -30.95
C GLN A 619 -6.53 -6.22 -29.70
N THR A 620 -6.23 -5.39 -28.70
CA THR A 620 -6.94 -5.35 -27.41
C THR A 620 -8.08 -4.34 -27.36
N GLN A 621 -7.98 -3.24 -28.11
CA GLN A 621 -8.90 -2.11 -28.04
C GLN A 621 -9.24 -1.61 -29.45
N SER A 622 -10.53 -1.54 -29.77
CA SER A 622 -11.02 -1.14 -31.09
C SER A 622 -11.29 0.36 -31.26
N ASN A 623 -11.34 1.15 -30.16
CA ASN A 623 -11.61 2.60 -30.17
C ASN A 623 -10.44 3.44 -29.63
N LEU A 624 -9.21 3.13 -30.06
CA LEU A 624 -7.99 3.77 -29.58
C LEU A 624 -7.88 5.25 -30.02
N LEU A 625 -8.30 5.59 -31.24
CA LEU A 625 -8.28 6.97 -31.74
C LEU A 625 -9.25 7.86 -30.97
N GLU A 626 -10.42 7.35 -30.57
CA GLU A 626 -11.38 8.08 -29.75
C GLU A 626 -10.80 8.52 -28.39
N LYS A 627 -9.86 7.74 -27.84
CA LYS A 627 -9.19 8.06 -26.56
C LYS A 627 -8.08 9.10 -26.70
N ILE A 628 -7.63 9.41 -27.92
CA ILE A 628 -6.63 10.45 -28.18
C ILE A 628 -7.36 11.78 -28.39
N SER A 629 -6.93 12.84 -27.68
CA SER A 629 -7.55 14.16 -27.86
C SER A 629 -7.38 14.66 -29.31
N PRO A 630 -8.43 15.23 -29.94
CA PRO A 630 -8.36 15.77 -31.29
C PRO A 630 -7.23 16.80 -31.49
N TYR A 631 -6.92 17.60 -30.46
CA TYR A 631 -5.83 18.58 -30.48
C TYR A 631 -4.44 17.91 -30.59
N ASN A 632 -4.29 16.71 -30.03
CA ASN A 632 -3.02 15.99 -29.99
C ASN A 632 -2.79 15.13 -31.24
N MET A 633 -3.85 14.72 -31.96
CA MET A 633 -3.73 13.87 -33.16
C MET A 633 -2.78 14.47 -34.22
N GLY A 634 -2.81 15.79 -34.41
CA GLY A 634 -1.91 16.52 -35.32
C GLY A 634 -0.42 16.47 -34.96
N GLN A 635 -0.10 16.29 -33.68
CA GLN A 635 1.28 16.17 -33.20
C GLN A 635 1.79 14.73 -33.29
N PHE A 636 0.88 13.74 -33.23
CA PHE A 636 1.19 12.32 -33.25
C PHE A 636 0.78 11.65 -34.56
N SER A 637 0.90 12.35 -35.69
CA SER A 637 0.42 11.86 -36.99
C SER A 637 1.05 10.54 -37.40
N GLN A 638 2.31 10.28 -37.03
CA GLN A 638 2.99 9.00 -37.25
C GLN A 638 2.35 7.86 -36.45
N LEU A 639 1.99 8.11 -35.19
CA LEU A 639 1.33 7.13 -34.33
C LEU A 639 -0.12 6.88 -34.80
N VAL A 640 -0.84 7.93 -35.17
CA VAL A 640 -2.18 7.84 -35.77
C VAL A 640 -2.12 7.05 -37.08
N SER A 641 -1.12 7.30 -37.93
CA SER A 641 -0.90 6.54 -39.17
C SER A 641 -0.68 5.05 -38.88
N ALA A 642 0.16 4.73 -37.89
CA ALA A 642 0.40 3.35 -37.48
C ALA A 642 -0.88 2.67 -36.96
N ILE A 643 -1.72 3.39 -36.18
CA ILE A 643 -2.99 2.87 -35.69
C ILE A 643 -3.94 2.56 -36.86
N ILE A 644 -4.06 3.48 -37.83
CA ILE A 644 -4.90 3.27 -39.03
C ILE A 644 -4.43 2.03 -39.81
N VAL A 645 -3.13 1.94 -40.11
CA VAL A 645 -2.56 0.85 -40.89
C VAL A 645 -2.70 -0.50 -40.17
N LYS A 646 -2.44 -0.55 -38.85
CA LYS A 646 -2.49 -1.81 -38.08
C LYS A 646 -3.90 -2.26 -37.72
N SER A 647 -4.87 -1.36 -37.69
CA SER A 647 -6.28 -1.71 -37.49
C SER A 647 -6.98 -2.18 -38.77
N TRP A 648 -6.42 -1.88 -39.95
CA TRP A 648 -7.02 -2.25 -41.23
C TRP A 648 -6.97 -3.76 -41.50
N PRO A 649 -8.02 -4.36 -42.09
CA PRO A 649 -8.05 -5.79 -42.42
C PRO A 649 -7.14 -6.07 -43.62
N ILE A 650 -5.85 -6.34 -43.37
CA ILE A 650 -4.92 -6.84 -44.40
C ILE A 650 -4.42 -8.22 -43.98
N LYS A 651 -4.70 -9.24 -44.81
CA LYS A 651 -3.98 -10.52 -44.76
C LYS A 651 -2.71 -10.39 -45.60
N SER A 652 -1.57 -10.64 -44.97
CA SER A 652 -0.27 -10.70 -45.63
C SER A 652 -0.28 -11.70 -46.81
N GLY A 653 -0.35 -11.18 -48.04
CA GLY A 653 -0.04 -11.94 -49.26
C GLY A 653 -1.19 -12.27 -50.22
N LYS A 654 -2.37 -11.66 -50.12
CA LYS A 654 -3.36 -11.69 -51.22
C LYS A 654 -3.72 -10.26 -51.64
N SER A 655 -4.01 -10.11 -52.93
CA SER A 655 -4.30 -8.86 -53.62
C SER A 655 -5.33 -8.01 -52.89
N GLU A 656 -5.20 -6.70 -53.08
CA GLU A 656 -6.23 -5.67 -52.89
C GLU A 656 -7.63 -6.19 -53.27
N ASP A 657 -8.64 -5.73 -52.52
CA ASP A 657 -10.08 -5.79 -52.83
C ASP A 657 -10.90 -7.04 -52.45
N ASP A 658 -10.87 -7.49 -51.18
CA ASP A 658 -12.06 -8.17 -50.63
C ASP A 658 -13.05 -7.11 -50.12
N PHE A 659 -13.87 -6.60 -51.05
CA PHE A 659 -14.89 -5.57 -50.78
C PHE A 659 -15.80 -5.94 -49.60
N ASP A 660 -16.10 -7.22 -49.41
CA ASP A 660 -16.94 -7.71 -48.32
C ASP A 660 -16.27 -7.51 -46.94
N GLU A 661 -14.97 -7.85 -46.83
CA GLU A 661 -14.20 -7.72 -45.58
C GLU A 661 -13.97 -6.25 -45.22
N ILE A 662 -13.75 -5.38 -46.23
CA ILE A 662 -13.60 -3.94 -46.05
C ILE A 662 -14.92 -3.31 -45.60
N LEU A 663 -16.03 -3.61 -46.28
CA LEU A 663 -17.35 -3.08 -45.90
C LEU A 663 -17.73 -3.51 -44.47
N HIS A 664 -17.52 -4.79 -44.14
CA HIS A 664 -17.79 -5.29 -42.79
C HIS A 664 -16.92 -4.59 -41.74
N HIS A 665 -15.62 -4.41 -42.00
CA HIS A 665 -14.74 -3.69 -41.09
C HIS A 665 -15.15 -2.22 -40.91
N MET A 666 -15.52 -1.53 -41.98
CA MET A 666 -16.00 -0.15 -41.92
C MET A 666 -17.28 -0.01 -41.09
N LEU A 667 -18.18 -1.00 -41.15
CA LEU A 667 -19.43 -0.99 -40.41
C LEU A 667 -19.28 -1.41 -38.94
N THR A 668 -18.18 -2.09 -38.58
CA THR A 668 -17.97 -2.64 -37.24
C THR A 668 -16.88 -1.94 -36.44
N TRP A 669 -15.91 -1.27 -37.08
CA TRP A 669 -14.80 -0.61 -36.40
C TRP A 669 -15.18 0.79 -35.89
N PRO A 670 -15.24 1.04 -34.57
CA PRO A 670 -15.76 2.30 -34.03
C PRO A 670 -14.93 3.53 -34.43
N ASP A 671 -13.62 3.36 -34.55
CA ASP A 671 -12.69 4.45 -34.88
C ASP A 671 -12.73 4.87 -36.37
N ILE A 672 -13.46 4.14 -37.22
CA ILE A 672 -13.62 4.47 -38.65
C ILE A 672 -14.15 5.90 -38.85
N LYS A 673 -14.98 6.41 -37.91
CA LYS A 673 -15.48 7.78 -37.92
C LYS A 673 -14.34 8.81 -37.97
N HIS A 674 -13.23 8.53 -37.30
CA HIS A 674 -12.06 9.40 -37.30
C HIS A 674 -11.39 9.44 -38.66
N ILE A 675 -11.34 8.32 -39.39
CA ILE A 675 -10.85 8.29 -40.78
C ILE A 675 -11.66 9.24 -41.67
N PHE A 676 -12.99 9.15 -41.62
CA PHE A 676 -13.86 10.03 -42.41
C PHE A 676 -13.78 11.49 -41.95
N CYS A 677 -13.66 11.76 -40.64
CA CYS A 677 -13.45 13.12 -40.13
C CYS A 677 -12.13 13.73 -40.63
N PHE A 678 -11.05 12.95 -40.74
CA PHE A 678 -9.76 13.44 -41.21
C PHE A 678 -9.79 13.83 -42.70
N ASN A 679 -10.54 13.10 -43.53
CA ASN A 679 -10.75 13.43 -44.95
C ASN A 679 -11.56 14.72 -45.14
N GLY A 680 -12.55 14.99 -44.27
CA GLY A 680 -13.46 16.13 -44.40
C GLY A 680 -12.97 17.43 -43.74
N THR A 681 -12.74 17.42 -42.43
CA THR A 681 -12.65 18.66 -41.62
C THR A 681 -11.22 19.01 -41.18
N ASN A 682 -10.25 18.09 -41.29
CA ASN A 682 -8.92 18.21 -40.67
C ASN A 682 -7.77 18.10 -41.68
N THR A 683 -7.82 18.87 -42.77
CA THR A 683 -6.86 18.86 -43.89
C THR A 683 -5.39 19.00 -43.44
N THR A 684 -5.13 19.75 -42.36
CA THR A 684 -3.76 19.91 -41.80
C THR A 684 -3.18 18.65 -41.16
N LEU A 685 -4.02 17.74 -40.65
CA LEU A 685 -3.60 16.43 -40.16
C LEU A 685 -3.36 15.47 -41.33
N LEU A 686 -4.27 15.50 -42.31
CA LEU A 686 -4.24 14.64 -43.50
C LEU A 686 -2.90 14.74 -44.22
N GLU A 687 -2.35 15.95 -44.41
CA GLU A 687 -1.04 16.16 -45.04
C GLU A 687 0.11 15.42 -44.31
N LYS A 688 0.04 15.32 -42.98
CA LYS A 688 1.08 14.75 -42.11
C LYS A 688 0.97 13.24 -41.89
N LEU A 689 -0.07 12.59 -42.40
CA LEU A 689 -0.23 11.13 -42.36
C LEU A 689 0.67 10.46 -43.41
N THR A 690 1.05 9.22 -43.15
CA THR A 690 1.83 8.41 -44.11
C THR A 690 0.99 8.07 -45.36
N ASP A 691 1.65 7.86 -46.49
CA ASP A 691 0.96 7.52 -47.75
C ASP A 691 0.18 6.21 -47.67
N GLU A 692 0.65 5.23 -46.90
CA GLU A 692 -0.05 3.96 -46.66
C GLU A 692 -1.40 4.17 -45.94
N ALA A 693 -1.39 4.97 -44.86
CA ALA A 693 -2.62 5.38 -44.17
C ALA A 693 -3.56 6.15 -45.10
N LYS A 694 -3.06 7.08 -45.91
CA LYS A 694 -3.86 7.82 -46.89
C LYS A 694 -4.51 6.90 -47.92
N ASN A 695 -3.80 5.89 -48.40
CA ASN A 695 -4.35 4.91 -49.33
C ASN A 695 -5.51 4.13 -48.71
N ILE A 696 -5.35 3.66 -47.47
CA ILE A 696 -6.43 3.01 -46.70
C ILE A 696 -7.66 3.89 -46.59
N MET A 697 -7.47 5.17 -46.25
CA MET A 697 -8.57 6.14 -46.13
C MET A 697 -9.27 6.37 -47.48
N ALA A 698 -8.52 6.40 -48.59
CA ALA A 698 -9.09 6.52 -49.94
C ALA A 698 -9.86 5.26 -50.36
N THR A 699 -9.36 4.06 -50.03
CA THR A 699 -10.08 2.80 -50.24
C THR A 699 -11.40 2.77 -49.45
N ALA A 700 -11.37 3.19 -48.18
CA ALA A 700 -12.57 3.27 -47.34
C ALA A 700 -13.62 4.21 -47.95
N ASP A 701 -13.20 5.39 -48.42
CA ASP A 701 -14.08 6.37 -49.05
C ASP A 701 -14.66 5.86 -50.38
N SER A 702 -13.83 5.22 -51.21
CA SER A 702 -14.28 4.61 -52.47
C SER A 702 -15.31 3.50 -52.25
N VAL A 703 -15.11 2.63 -51.27
CA VAL A 703 -16.07 1.55 -50.93
C VAL A 703 -17.37 2.15 -50.41
N PHE A 704 -17.28 3.15 -49.52
CA PHE A 704 -18.46 3.81 -48.98
C PHE A 704 -19.31 4.48 -50.07
N MET A 705 -18.67 5.24 -50.97
CA MET A 705 -19.35 5.92 -52.08
C MET A 705 -19.99 4.93 -53.04
N SER A 706 -19.28 3.85 -53.40
CA SER A 706 -19.86 2.79 -54.24
C SER A 706 -21.09 2.16 -53.61
N VAL A 707 -21.07 1.88 -52.30
CA VAL A 707 -22.23 1.31 -51.59
C VAL A 707 -23.40 2.29 -51.56
N LEU A 708 -23.14 3.56 -51.33
CA LEU A 708 -24.17 4.59 -51.32
C LEU A 708 -24.85 4.73 -52.70
N ASP A 709 -24.06 4.83 -53.77
CA ASP A 709 -24.57 4.92 -55.13
C ASP A 709 -25.44 3.69 -55.46
N ASP A 710 -24.97 2.50 -55.09
CA ASP A 710 -25.70 1.24 -55.26
C ASP A 710 -27.04 1.20 -54.47
N ILE A 711 -27.12 1.84 -53.29
CA ILE A 711 -28.38 1.98 -52.52
C ILE A 711 -29.33 2.95 -53.20
N GLN A 712 -28.82 4.09 -53.67
CA GLN A 712 -29.62 5.10 -54.37
C GLN A 712 -30.24 4.53 -55.65
N GLU A 713 -29.42 3.88 -56.48
CA GLU A 713 -29.85 3.21 -57.71
C GLU A 713 -30.64 1.91 -57.44
N GLY A 714 -30.57 1.38 -56.23
CA GLY A 714 -31.19 0.11 -55.83
C GLY A 714 -30.55 -1.11 -56.50
N CYS A 715 -29.31 -0.99 -56.96
CA CYS A 715 -28.55 -2.06 -57.59
C CYS A 715 -27.59 -2.77 -56.62
N ILE A 716 -27.61 -2.40 -55.32
CA ILE A 716 -26.87 -3.05 -54.24
C ILE A 716 -27.18 -4.56 -54.12
N LEU A 717 -26.17 -5.35 -53.76
CA LEU A 717 -26.37 -6.76 -53.42
C LEU A 717 -27.19 -6.90 -52.13
N VAL A 718 -28.12 -7.85 -52.10
CA VAL A 718 -28.97 -8.08 -50.92
C VAL A 718 -28.12 -8.34 -49.67
N LYS A 719 -27.00 -9.09 -49.79
CA LYS A 719 -26.11 -9.34 -48.64
C LYS A 719 -25.49 -8.07 -48.05
N HIS A 720 -25.10 -7.10 -48.90
CA HIS A 720 -24.47 -5.85 -48.47
C HIS A 720 -25.51 -4.93 -47.83
N LEU A 721 -26.71 -4.87 -48.42
CA LEU A 721 -27.82 -4.12 -47.86
C LEU A 721 -28.26 -4.66 -46.50
N GLU A 722 -28.31 -5.98 -46.34
CA GLU A 722 -28.59 -6.63 -45.05
C GLU A 722 -27.48 -6.41 -44.02
N GLU A 723 -26.22 -6.31 -44.44
CA GLU A 723 -25.10 -5.97 -43.56
C GLU A 723 -25.23 -4.53 -43.03
N ILE A 724 -25.62 -3.59 -43.90
CA ILE A 724 -25.85 -2.19 -43.53
C ILE A 724 -26.99 -2.09 -42.51
N PHE A 725 -28.10 -2.81 -42.69
CA PHE A 725 -29.19 -2.79 -41.72
C PHE A 725 -28.81 -3.36 -40.36
N ARG A 726 -27.82 -4.28 -40.28
CA ARG A 726 -27.27 -4.74 -38.99
C ARG A 726 -26.45 -3.65 -38.29
N HIS A 727 -25.89 -2.71 -39.04
CA HIS A 727 -24.99 -1.66 -38.57
C HIS A 727 -25.45 -0.24 -38.99
N GLU A 728 -26.77 -0.03 -39.00
CA GLU A 728 -27.40 1.18 -39.57
C GLU A 728 -26.92 2.47 -38.89
N GLU A 729 -26.74 2.44 -37.56
CA GLU A 729 -26.25 3.59 -36.79
C GLU A 729 -24.84 4.02 -37.22
N GLN A 730 -23.94 3.05 -37.43
CA GLN A 730 -22.57 3.33 -37.85
C GLN A 730 -22.53 3.83 -39.29
N PHE A 731 -23.28 3.20 -40.20
CA PHE A 731 -23.40 3.64 -41.59
C PHE A 731 -23.95 5.08 -41.68
N THR A 732 -24.98 5.39 -40.89
CA THR A 732 -25.56 6.74 -40.79
C THR A 732 -24.56 7.74 -40.22
N CYS A 733 -23.78 7.34 -39.20
CA CYS A 733 -22.73 8.20 -38.63
C CYS A 733 -21.63 8.53 -39.64
N ILE A 734 -21.17 7.55 -40.43
CA ILE A 734 -20.18 7.76 -41.49
C ILE A 734 -20.75 8.70 -42.56
N TRP A 735 -22.01 8.49 -42.96
CA TRP A 735 -22.72 9.38 -43.89
C TRP A 735 -22.79 10.81 -43.37
N GLU A 736 -23.21 11.01 -42.13
CA GLU A 736 -23.28 12.34 -41.49
C GLU A 736 -21.92 13.05 -41.53
N ILE A 737 -20.83 12.35 -41.22
CA ILE A 737 -19.48 12.91 -41.26
C ILE A 737 -19.07 13.33 -42.68
N ASN A 738 -19.42 12.53 -43.68
CA ASN A 738 -19.10 12.82 -45.09
C ASN A 738 -19.96 13.97 -45.64
N GLU A 739 -21.27 13.99 -45.37
CA GLU A 739 -22.20 15.04 -45.80
C GLU A 739 -21.96 16.39 -45.10
N PHE A 740 -21.63 16.42 -43.80
CA PHE A 740 -21.28 17.69 -43.12
C PHE A 740 -20.03 18.37 -43.71
N SER A 741 -19.24 17.63 -44.49
CA SER A 741 -18.09 18.18 -45.22
C SER A 741 -18.53 18.91 -46.51
N PHE A 742 -19.75 18.69 -47.03
CA PHE A 742 -20.19 19.28 -48.31
C PHE A 742 -21.66 19.78 -48.43
N ARG A 743 -22.69 19.36 -47.66
CA ARG A 743 -24.10 19.86 -47.74
C ARG A 743 -24.93 19.73 -46.42
N ALA A 744 -26.19 20.21 -46.47
CA ALA A 744 -27.04 20.64 -45.33
C ALA A 744 -27.84 19.51 -44.61
N PRO A 745 -28.36 19.73 -43.38
CA PRO A 745 -29.03 18.71 -42.53
C PRO A 745 -30.26 18.00 -43.12
N ALA A 746 -30.84 18.50 -44.21
CA ALA A 746 -32.00 17.89 -44.87
C ALA A 746 -31.68 16.51 -45.49
N ALA A 747 -30.41 16.26 -45.87
CA ALA A 747 -29.98 15.03 -46.52
C ALA A 747 -29.99 13.78 -45.61
N VAL A 748 -29.94 13.94 -44.28
CA VAL A 748 -29.95 12.81 -43.33
C VAL A 748 -31.35 12.18 -43.24
N THR A 749 -32.40 13.01 -43.24
CA THR A 749 -33.78 12.54 -43.27
C THR A 749 -34.07 11.79 -44.59
N GLU A 750 -33.51 12.29 -45.70
CA GLU A 750 -33.64 11.64 -47.02
C GLU A 750 -32.96 10.26 -47.07
N LEU A 751 -31.78 10.10 -46.45
CA LEU A 751 -31.12 8.78 -46.36
C LEU A 751 -31.93 7.80 -45.50
N LYS A 752 -32.45 8.23 -44.34
CA LYS A 752 -33.26 7.36 -43.48
C LYS A 752 -34.54 6.91 -44.18
N GLU A 753 -35.20 7.82 -44.90
CA GLU A 753 -36.36 7.48 -45.73
C GLU A 753 -35.99 6.50 -46.87
N LEU A 754 -34.82 6.67 -47.49
CA LEU A 754 -34.32 5.76 -48.53
C LEU A 754 -34.02 4.36 -47.96
N LEU A 755 -33.29 4.29 -46.83
CA LEU A 755 -33.01 3.04 -46.14
C LEU A 755 -34.30 2.34 -45.70
N GLN A 756 -35.28 3.08 -45.20
CA GLN A 756 -36.60 2.54 -44.87
C GLN A 756 -37.30 1.94 -46.10
N LYS A 757 -37.28 2.63 -47.25
CA LYS A 757 -37.84 2.08 -48.51
C LYS A 757 -37.14 0.78 -48.91
N ARG A 758 -35.81 0.74 -48.84
CA ARG A 758 -35.00 -0.44 -49.16
C ARG A 758 -35.23 -1.59 -48.17
N GLN A 759 -35.45 -1.28 -46.89
CA GLN A 759 -35.80 -2.24 -45.86
C GLN A 759 -37.17 -2.87 -46.15
N GLU A 760 -38.18 -2.09 -46.54
CA GLU A 760 -39.49 -2.61 -46.93
C GLU A 760 -39.40 -3.56 -48.15
N GLU A 761 -38.61 -3.19 -49.16
CA GLU A 761 -38.37 -4.00 -50.38
C GLU A 761 -37.73 -5.36 -50.05
N VAL A 762 -36.65 -5.37 -49.25
CA VAL A 762 -35.98 -6.61 -48.82
C VAL A 762 -36.88 -7.43 -47.88
N THR A 763 -37.63 -6.77 -47.00
CA THR A 763 -38.54 -7.44 -46.07
C THR A 763 -39.63 -8.20 -46.82
N LEU A 764 -40.27 -7.57 -47.82
CA LEU A 764 -41.25 -8.25 -48.66
C LEU A 764 -40.62 -9.41 -49.45
N LEU A 765 -39.43 -9.22 -50.02
CA LEU A 765 -38.70 -10.28 -50.73
C LEU A 765 -38.46 -11.50 -49.83
N ARG A 766 -38.05 -11.29 -48.57
CA ARG A 766 -37.81 -12.36 -47.60
C ARG A 766 -39.12 -13.00 -47.11
N GLN A 767 -40.18 -12.22 -46.93
CA GLN A 767 -41.52 -12.74 -46.60
C GLN A 767 -42.08 -13.63 -47.72
N ASP A 768 -42.01 -13.17 -48.97
CA ASP A 768 -42.44 -13.94 -50.13
C ASP A 768 -41.60 -15.22 -50.29
N LYS A 769 -40.28 -15.17 -50.09
CA LYS A 769 -39.44 -16.38 -50.10
C LYS A 769 -39.94 -17.42 -49.10
N LYS A 770 -40.24 -17.02 -47.86
CA LYS A 770 -40.77 -17.91 -46.80
C LYS A 770 -42.16 -18.47 -47.13
N ALA A 771 -43.06 -17.61 -47.60
CA ALA A 771 -44.41 -18.00 -47.98
C ALA A 771 -44.41 -19.00 -49.14
N ILE A 772 -43.59 -18.74 -50.17
CA ILE A 772 -43.41 -19.61 -51.32
C ILE A 772 -42.78 -20.95 -50.91
N GLY A 773 -41.74 -20.93 -50.06
CA GLY A 773 -41.16 -22.16 -49.53
C GLY A 773 -42.19 -23.04 -48.81
N THR A 774 -43.16 -22.40 -48.14
CA THR A 774 -44.26 -23.11 -47.47
C THR A 774 -45.28 -23.65 -48.46
N PHE A 775 -45.70 -22.84 -49.43
CA PHE A 775 -46.57 -23.28 -50.53
C PHE A 775 -45.98 -24.49 -51.27
N LEU A 776 -44.70 -24.44 -51.64
CA LEU A 776 -43.98 -25.56 -52.26
C LEU A 776 -43.97 -26.80 -51.35
N SER A 777 -43.78 -26.63 -50.04
CA SER A 777 -43.84 -27.74 -49.07
C SER A 777 -45.23 -28.37 -49.01
N MET A 778 -46.29 -27.56 -48.96
CA MET A 778 -47.69 -28.02 -48.92
C MET A 778 -48.10 -28.73 -50.22
N CYS A 779 -47.65 -28.25 -51.38
CA CYS A 779 -47.83 -28.96 -52.65
C CYS A 779 -47.10 -30.31 -52.69
N ARG A 780 -45.92 -30.42 -52.05
CA ARG A 780 -45.18 -31.70 -51.96
C ARG A 780 -45.90 -32.72 -51.07
N LYS A 781 -46.58 -32.28 -49.99
CA LYS A 781 -47.33 -33.17 -49.10
C LYS A 781 -48.45 -33.92 -49.81
N VAL A 782 -49.18 -33.23 -50.69
CA VAL A 782 -50.32 -33.80 -51.43
C VAL A 782 -49.95 -34.40 -52.78
N LYS A 783 -48.66 -34.55 -53.07
CA LYS A 783 -48.14 -35.03 -54.37
C LYS A 783 -48.66 -36.43 -54.75
N ALA A 784 -49.03 -37.25 -53.76
CA ALA A 784 -49.62 -38.56 -53.98
C ALA A 784 -51.04 -38.49 -54.58
N SER A 785 -51.80 -37.45 -54.24
CA SER A 785 -53.19 -37.24 -54.67
C SER A 785 -53.28 -36.32 -55.89
N VAL A 786 -52.45 -35.27 -55.96
CA VAL A 786 -52.44 -34.28 -57.05
C VAL A 786 -51.02 -33.75 -57.31
N LYS A 787 -50.62 -33.64 -58.58
CA LYS A 787 -49.31 -33.09 -58.98
C LYS A 787 -49.46 -31.63 -59.39
N VAL A 788 -48.74 -30.70 -58.76
CA VAL A 788 -48.76 -29.28 -59.12
C VAL A 788 -47.52 -28.89 -59.93
N ASP A 789 -47.68 -28.20 -61.06
CA ASP A 789 -46.56 -27.63 -61.83
C ASP A 789 -45.99 -26.37 -61.16
N VAL A 790 -44.93 -26.56 -60.36
CA VAL A 790 -44.25 -25.50 -59.61
C VAL A 790 -42.84 -25.17 -60.13
N GLY A 791 -42.40 -25.77 -61.24
CA GLY A 791 -40.99 -25.82 -61.63
C GLY A 791 -40.29 -24.45 -61.73
N LYS A 792 -40.98 -23.45 -62.29
CA LYS A 792 -40.46 -22.07 -62.42
C LYS A 792 -40.29 -21.38 -61.06
N VAL A 793 -41.27 -21.54 -60.15
CA VAL A 793 -41.25 -20.92 -58.82
C VAL A 793 -40.26 -21.62 -57.90
N GLU A 794 -40.12 -22.94 -58.03
CA GLU A 794 -39.14 -23.74 -57.30
C GLU A 794 -37.70 -23.37 -57.69
N PHE A 795 -37.42 -23.18 -58.99
CA PHE A 795 -36.13 -22.68 -59.46
C PHE A 795 -35.81 -21.30 -58.88
N GLN A 796 -36.76 -20.35 -58.92
CA GLN A 796 -36.60 -19.03 -58.31
C GLN A 796 -36.32 -19.14 -56.81
N HIS A 797 -37.05 -19.98 -56.06
CA HIS A 797 -36.84 -20.14 -54.61
C HIS A 797 -35.45 -20.68 -54.25
N LEU A 798 -34.87 -21.55 -55.09
CA LEU A 798 -33.53 -22.13 -54.89
C LEU A 798 -32.38 -21.14 -55.15
N GLU A 799 -32.63 -20.01 -55.82
CA GLU A 799 -31.60 -19.00 -56.04
C GLU A 799 -31.10 -18.40 -54.71
N ASP A 800 -29.79 -18.16 -54.65
CA ASP A 800 -29.18 -17.41 -53.56
C ASP A 800 -29.42 -15.91 -53.75
N LEU A 801 -30.43 -15.40 -53.06
CA LEU A 801 -30.78 -13.98 -53.06
C LEU A 801 -29.65 -13.10 -52.55
N CYS A 802 -28.76 -13.60 -51.69
CA CYS A 802 -27.67 -12.81 -51.10
C CYS A 802 -26.70 -12.28 -52.16
N LEU A 803 -26.53 -13.01 -53.27
CA LEU A 803 -25.66 -12.64 -54.38
C LEU A 803 -26.37 -11.89 -55.52
N LYS A 804 -27.68 -11.62 -55.37
CA LYS A 804 -28.46 -10.88 -56.38
C LYS A 804 -28.48 -9.40 -56.06
N ARG A 805 -28.54 -8.57 -57.11
CA ARG A 805 -28.80 -7.13 -57.01
C ARG A 805 -30.27 -6.88 -56.72
N LEU A 806 -30.59 -5.96 -55.83
CA LEU A 806 -31.96 -5.72 -55.36
C LEU A 806 -32.95 -5.43 -56.52
N ASN A 807 -32.55 -4.57 -57.47
CA ASN A 807 -33.34 -4.24 -58.67
C ASN A 807 -33.64 -5.42 -59.61
N THR A 808 -32.95 -6.56 -59.48
CA THR A 808 -33.24 -7.76 -60.26
C THR A 808 -34.30 -8.66 -59.62
N VAL A 809 -34.55 -8.48 -58.32
CA VAL A 809 -35.44 -9.33 -57.51
C VAL A 809 -36.67 -8.59 -56.99
N VAL A 810 -36.66 -7.25 -57.02
CA VAL A 810 -37.76 -6.36 -56.63
C VAL A 810 -37.84 -5.17 -57.60
N ASN A 811 -39.04 -4.65 -57.87
CA ASN A 811 -39.24 -3.37 -58.58
C ASN A 811 -38.94 -2.16 -57.67
N VAL A 812 -37.66 -1.91 -57.48
CA VAL A 812 -37.09 -0.83 -56.66
C VAL A 812 -37.77 0.53 -56.93
N GLY A 813 -38.31 1.16 -55.88
CA GLY A 813 -38.90 2.51 -55.94
C GLY A 813 -40.34 2.60 -56.49
N GLU A 814 -40.90 1.53 -57.03
CA GLU A 814 -42.28 1.47 -57.52
C GLU A 814 -43.26 0.96 -56.45
N ARG A 815 -44.51 1.42 -56.49
CA ARG A 815 -45.58 0.97 -55.57
C ARG A 815 -46.80 0.49 -56.38
N PRO A 816 -47.38 -0.68 -56.08
CA PRO A 816 -47.01 -1.61 -55.00
C PRO A 816 -45.69 -2.36 -55.27
N ILE A 817 -45.00 -2.75 -54.19
CA ILE A 817 -43.76 -3.53 -54.29
C ILE A 817 -44.10 -4.93 -54.84
N GLN A 818 -43.34 -5.39 -55.82
CA GLN A 818 -43.47 -6.66 -56.51
C GLN A 818 -42.14 -7.40 -56.50
N THR A 819 -42.21 -8.65 -56.08
CA THR A 819 -41.07 -9.59 -56.08
C THR A 819 -41.02 -10.37 -57.40
N TYR A 820 -39.83 -10.77 -57.82
CA TYR A 820 -39.57 -11.52 -59.07
C TYR A 820 -40.21 -12.93 -59.14
N TYR A 821 -40.81 -13.41 -58.04
CA TYR A 821 -41.50 -14.69 -58.00
C TYR A 821 -42.73 -14.72 -58.93
N SER A 822 -42.80 -15.73 -59.79
CA SER A 822 -43.84 -15.89 -60.81
C SER A 822 -45.12 -16.53 -60.28
N LEU A 823 -45.78 -15.88 -59.31
CA LEU A 823 -47.12 -16.23 -58.82
C LEU A 823 -48.08 -15.07 -59.05
N SER A 824 -49.34 -15.37 -59.34
CA SER A 824 -50.38 -14.33 -59.45
C SER A 824 -50.56 -13.62 -58.10
N PRO A 825 -50.97 -12.34 -58.07
CA PRO A 825 -51.14 -11.59 -56.81
C PRO A 825 -52.09 -12.28 -55.81
N LYS A 826 -53.15 -12.93 -56.33
CA LYS A 826 -54.08 -13.72 -55.51
C LYS A 826 -53.40 -14.93 -54.90
N LEU A 827 -52.63 -15.70 -55.68
CA LEU A 827 -51.88 -16.85 -55.16
C LEU A 827 -50.81 -16.44 -54.14
N LYS A 828 -50.11 -15.30 -54.33
CA LYS A 828 -49.17 -14.78 -53.34
C LYS A 828 -49.86 -14.47 -52.01
N GLN A 829 -51.03 -13.83 -52.05
CA GLN A 829 -51.82 -13.55 -50.85
C GLN A 829 -52.24 -14.83 -50.12
N PHE A 830 -52.70 -15.85 -50.87
CA PHE A 830 -53.07 -17.12 -50.27
C PHE A 830 -51.87 -17.93 -49.77
N ALA A 831 -50.72 -17.88 -50.45
CA ALA A 831 -49.49 -18.48 -49.96
C ALA A 831 -49.01 -17.84 -48.66
N GLN A 832 -49.15 -16.51 -48.52
CA GLN A 832 -48.90 -15.80 -47.27
C GLN A 832 -49.91 -16.19 -46.18
N LYS A 833 -51.21 -16.28 -46.52
CA LYS A 833 -52.26 -16.73 -45.59
C LYS A 833 -51.98 -18.17 -45.12
N MET A 834 -51.64 -19.07 -46.04
CA MET A 834 -51.24 -20.45 -45.80
C MET A 834 -50.00 -20.54 -44.90
N HIS A 835 -49.01 -19.66 -45.09
CA HIS A 835 -47.83 -19.62 -44.22
C HIS A 835 -48.17 -19.39 -42.74
N SER A 836 -49.22 -18.61 -42.46
CA SER A 836 -49.69 -18.33 -41.10
C SER A 836 -50.37 -19.53 -40.41
N PHE A 837 -50.88 -20.49 -41.20
CA PHE A 837 -51.58 -21.68 -40.71
C PHE A 837 -50.80 -22.98 -40.91
N LYS A 838 -49.57 -22.90 -41.43
CA LYS A 838 -48.76 -24.07 -41.79
C LYS A 838 -48.54 -25.05 -40.62
N ASP A 839 -48.54 -24.55 -39.39
CA ASP A 839 -48.28 -25.33 -38.18
C ASP A 839 -49.57 -25.91 -37.56
N SER A 840 -50.75 -25.57 -38.09
CA SER A 840 -52.04 -26.14 -37.68
C SER A 840 -52.24 -27.52 -38.30
N LEU A 841 -52.45 -28.53 -37.45
CA LEU A 841 -52.69 -29.90 -37.90
C LEU A 841 -54.04 -30.02 -38.62
N ILE A 842 -55.06 -29.32 -38.13
CA ILE A 842 -56.40 -29.33 -38.72
C ILE A 842 -56.40 -28.64 -40.09
N PHE A 843 -55.63 -27.55 -40.25
CA PHE A 843 -55.47 -26.92 -41.56
C PHE A 843 -54.77 -27.85 -42.57
N GLN A 844 -53.76 -28.60 -42.12
CA GLN A 844 -53.10 -29.61 -42.95
C GLN A 844 -54.05 -30.76 -43.32
N GLN A 845 -54.86 -31.24 -42.36
CA GLN A 845 -55.88 -32.25 -42.60
C GLN A 845 -56.88 -31.79 -43.68
N PHE A 846 -57.44 -30.58 -43.58
CA PHE A 846 -58.34 -30.06 -44.62
C PHE A 846 -57.65 -29.80 -45.97
N TRP A 847 -56.35 -29.52 -45.97
CA TRP A 847 -55.57 -29.41 -47.20
C TRP A 847 -55.42 -30.77 -47.90
N GLU A 848 -55.19 -31.84 -47.14
CA GLU A 848 -55.12 -33.21 -47.65
C GLU A 848 -56.49 -33.69 -48.14
N GLU A 849 -57.56 -33.49 -47.36
CA GLU A 849 -58.93 -33.82 -47.76
C GLU A 849 -59.38 -33.08 -49.03
N ALA A 850 -58.97 -31.83 -49.22
CA ALA A 850 -59.25 -31.07 -50.44
C ALA A 850 -58.51 -31.64 -51.65
N ALA A 851 -57.28 -32.14 -51.45
CA ALA A 851 -56.49 -32.77 -52.50
C ALA A 851 -57.01 -34.16 -52.89
N GLU A 852 -57.47 -34.95 -51.93
CA GLU A 852 -58.12 -36.25 -52.19
C GLU A 852 -59.39 -36.06 -53.04
N LYS A 853 -60.28 -35.14 -52.64
CA LYS A 853 -61.49 -34.82 -53.41
C LYS A 853 -61.20 -34.33 -54.82
N ALA A 854 -60.17 -33.49 -54.97
CA ALA A 854 -59.74 -33.03 -56.28
C ALA A 854 -59.19 -34.18 -57.14
N GLY A 855 -58.55 -35.19 -56.56
CA GLY A 855 -58.11 -36.40 -57.28
C GLY A 855 -59.29 -37.26 -57.76
N GLU A 856 -60.27 -37.49 -56.89
CA GLU A 856 -61.47 -38.30 -57.18
C GLU A 856 -62.33 -37.72 -58.32
N GLU A 857 -62.41 -36.39 -58.43
CA GLU A 857 -63.15 -35.73 -59.52
C GLU A 857 -62.56 -36.02 -60.91
N TYR A 858 -61.23 -36.23 -61.01
CA TYR A 858 -60.55 -36.56 -62.28
C TYR A 858 -60.63 -38.04 -62.65
N ASP A 859 -60.71 -38.96 -61.67
CA ASP A 859 -60.91 -40.40 -61.92
C ASP A 859 -62.33 -40.73 -62.43
N SER A 860 -63.28 -39.80 -62.32
CA SER A 860 -64.69 -40.00 -62.70
C SER A 860 -65.01 -39.75 -64.19
N SER A 861 -64.05 -39.29 -65.01
CA SER A 861 -64.23 -39.16 -66.46
C SER A 861 -63.80 -40.45 -67.17
N GLU A 862 -64.78 -41.21 -67.65
CA GLU A 862 -64.61 -42.46 -68.42
C GLU A 862 -63.79 -42.26 -69.70
N GLU A 863 -62.49 -42.61 -69.70
CA GLU A 863 -61.83 -43.33 -70.80
C GLU A 863 -60.76 -44.26 -70.21
N GLU A 864 -60.82 -45.55 -70.56
CA GLU A 864 -60.04 -46.64 -69.99
C GLU A 864 -58.57 -46.70 -70.48
N GLU A 865 -57.73 -47.23 -69.57
CA GLU A 865 -56.45 -47.95 -69.76
C GLU A 865 -55.08 -47.23 -69.62
N GLU A 866 -54.35 -47.75 -68.62
CA GLU A 866 -52.90 -47.78 -68.34
C GLU A 866 -52.20 -46.52 -67.78
N ASP A 867 -51.60 -46.73 -66.60
CA ASP A 867 -50.97 -45.81 -65.66
C ASP A 867 -51.92 -44.86 -64.89
N SER A 868 -51.94 -44.99 -63.56
CA SER A 868 -52.54 -44.01 -62.64
C SER A 868 -51.80 -42.67 -62.80
N ILE A 869 -52.23 -41.86 -63.76
CA ILE A 869 -51.67 -40.55 -64.01
C ILE A 869 -52.30 -39.60 -62.99
N VAL A 870 -51.58 -39.35 -61.89
CA VAL A 870 -51.94 -38.31 -60.91
C VAL A 870 -52.22 -36.99 -61.65
N PRO A 871 -53.38 -36.34 -61.45
CA PRO A 871 -53.78 -35.16 -62.21
C PRO A 871 -52.76 -34.03 -62.01
N ALA A 872 -52.33 -33.43 -63.13
CA ALA A 872 -51.38 -32.33 -63.14
C ALA A 872 -52.12 -30.99 -63.15
N LEU A 873 -52.13 -30.27 -62.03
CA LEU A 873 -52.70 -28.93 -61.92
C LEU A 873 -51.67 -27.85 -62.27
N ASP A 874 -52.10 -26.88 -63.07
CA ASP A 874 -51.38 -25.61 -63.22
C ASP A 874 -51.59 -24.72 -61.98
N LEU A 875 -50.75 -23.69 -61.84
CA LEU A 875 -50.75 -22.80 -60.67
C LEU A 875 -52.09 -22.05 -60.48
N ASP A 876 -52.79 -21.72 -61.56
CA ASP A 876 -54.07 -21.00 -61.48
C ASP A 876 -55.21 -21.93 -61.04
N SER A 877 -55.15 -23.20 -61.41
CA SER A 877 -56.11 -24.26 -61.04
C SER A 877 -55.97 -24.69 -59.58
N VAL A 878 -54.76 -24.59 -58.99
CA VAL A 878 -54.54 -24.83 -57.55
C VAL A 878 -55.40 -23.93 -56.67
N LEU A 879 -55.66 -22.70 -57.12
CA LEU A 879 -56.49 -21.75 -56.37
C LEU A 879 -57.92 -22.25 -56.22
N SER A 880 -58.53 -22.72 -57.32
CA SER A 880 -59.92 -23.18 -57.34
C SER A 880 -60.08 -24.60 -56.78
N CYS A 881 -59.13 -25.49 -57.05
CA CYS A 881 -59.26 -26.92 -56.74
C CYS A 881 -58.76 -27.28 -55.33
N LEU A 882 -57.74 -26.59 -54.81
CA LEU A 882 -57.12 -26.97 -53.51
C LEU A 882 -57.27 -25.88 -52.46
N ILE A 883 -56.85 -24.64 -52.77
CA ILE A 883 -56.81 -23.54 -51.79
C ILE A 883 -58.22 -23.14 -51.36
N THR A 884 -59.12 -22.89 -52.31
CA THR A 884 -60.47 -22.42 -51.98
C THR A 884 -61.27 -23.46 -51.18
N PRO A 885 -61.34 -24.75 -51.56
CA PRO A 885 -62.08 -25.76 -50.79
C PRO A 885 -61.53 -26.01 -49.38
N CYS A 886 -60.19 -26.01 -49.23
CA CYS A 886 -59.54 -26.14 -47.91
C CYS A 886 -59.93 -24.98 -46.99
N PHE A 887 -59.80 -23.72 -47.45
CA PHE A 887 -60.16 -22.56 -46.63
C PHE A 887 -61.65 -22.47 -46.33
N VAL A 888 -62.54 -22.89 -47.23
CA VAL A 888 -63.99 -22.96 -46.96
C VAL A 888 -64.30 -23.93 -45.82
N SER A 889 -63.65 -25.10 -45.81
CA SER A 889 -63.83 -26.10 -44.74
C SER A 889 -63.28 -25.58 -43.41
N TYR A 890 -62.12 -24.93 -43.44
CA TYR A 890 -61.49 -24.31 -42.27
C TYR A 890 -62.31 -23.14 -41.70
N GLU A 891 -62.94 -22.32 -42.57
CA GLU A 891 -63.86 -21.25 -42.17
C GLU A 891 -65.16 -21.80 -41.57
N ARG A 892 -65.70 -22.89 -42.12
CA ARG A 892 -66.88 -23.57 -41.54
C ARG A 892 -66.58 -24.08 -40.12
N LEU A 893 -65.44 -24.73 -39.91
CA LEU A 893 -65.03 -25.20 -38.59
C LEU A 893 -64.90 -24.04 -37.58
N TYR A 894 -64.33 -22.91 -37.99
CA TYR A 894 -64.26 -21.71 -37.14
C TYR A 894 -65.67 -21.26 -36.71
N ASP A 895 -66.63 -21.19 -37.63
CA ASP A 895 -68.00 -20.75 -37.32
C ASP A 895 -68.74 -21.76 -36.41
N ASP A 896 -68.51 -23.07 -36.60
CA ASP A 896 -69.10 -24.13 -35.77
C ASP A 896 -68.53 -24.16 -34.34
N LEU A 897 -67.21 -23.98 -34.20
CA LEU A 897 -66.56 -23.87 -32.90
C LEU A 897 -67.00 -22.62 -32.15
N ARG A 898 -67.03 -21.47 -32.82
CA ARG A 898 -67.48 -20.20 -32.21
C ARG A 898 -68.92 -20.31 -31.69
N SER A 899 -69.81 -20.93 -32.46
CA SER A 899 -71.24 -21.06 -32.09
C SER A 899 -71.55 -22.25 -31.17
N GLY A 900 -70.61 -23.16 -30.94
CA GLY A 900 -70.81 -24.37 -30.13
C GLY A 900 -71.73 -25.41 -30.79
N SER A 901 -72.00 -25.26 -32.09
CA SER A 901 -72.83 -26.16 -32.88
C SER A 901 -72.14 -27.48 -33.23
N LEU A 902 -70.81 -27.55 -33.08
CA LEU A 902 -70.02 -28.73 -33.38
C LEU A 902 -70.53 -29.94 -32.58
N THR A 903 -70.83 -31.03 -33.29
CA THR A 903 -71.33 -32.26 -32.65
C THR A 903 -70.18 -33.01 -32.00
N LEU A 904 -70.46 -33.76 -30.92
CA LEU A 904 -69.43 -34.56 -30.25
C LEU A 904 -68.81 -35.61 -31.18
N SER A 905 -69.59 -36.17 -32.12
CA SER A 905 -69.05 -37.03 -33.19
C SER A 905 -68.08 -36.31 -34.14
N ALA A 906 -68.28 -35.03 -34.41
CA ALA A 906 -67.37 -34.25 -35.25
C ALA A 906 -66.08 -33.90 -34.48
N VAL A 907 -66.16 -33.77 -33.15
CA VAL A 907 -64.97 -33.67 -32.28
C VAL A 907 -64.14 -34.94 -32.37
N ASP A 908 -64.77 -36.11 -32.31
CA ASP A 908 -64.08 -37.41 -32.40
C ASP A 908 -63.31 -37.56 -33.73
N THR A 909 -63.78 -36.96 -34.83
CA THR A 909 -63.11 -36.99 -36.14
C THR A 909 -62.06 -35.89 -36.28
N ILE A 910 -62.40 -34.63 -35.97
CA ILE A 910 -61.55 -33.46 -36.25
C ILE A 910 -60.44 -33.31 -35.20
N PHE A 911 -60.71 -33.67 -33.94
CA PHE A 911 -59.76 -33.53 -32.83
C PHE A 911 -59.17 -34.88 -32.39
N GLN A 912 -59.28 -35.91 -33.24
CA GLN A 912 -58.83 -37.27 -32.92
C GLN A 912 -57.35 -37.33 -32.52
N GLU A 913 -56.49 -36.61 -33.24
CA GLU A 913 -55.04 -36.61 -32.97
C GLU A 913 -54.69 -35.98 -31.60
N PHE A 914 -55.60 -35.18 -31.04
CA PHE A 914 -55.39 -34.46 -29.79
C PHE A 914 -55.91 -35.20 -28.55
N THR A 915 -56.53 -36.38 -28.69
CA THR A 915 -57.08 -37.13 -27.53
C THR A 915 -56.01 -37.47 -26.49
N ASN A 916 -54.76 -37.68 -26.91
CA ASN A 916 -53.61 -37.95 -26.02
C ASN A 916 -52.80 -36.69 -25.66
N HIS A 917 -53.08 -35.56 -26.31
CA HIS A 917 -52.34 -34.30 -26.19
C HIS A 917 -53.30 -33.11 -26.00
N PRO A 918 -54.05 -33.08 -24.88
CA PRO A 918 -55.05 -32.05 -24.66
C PRO A 918 -54.46 -30.63 -24.68
N GLU A 919 -53.22 -30.44 -24.21
CA GLU A 919 -52.55 -29.13 -24.19
C GLU A 919 -52.43 -28.47 -25.58
N ASP A 920 -52.32 -29.28 -26.63
CA ASP A 920 -52.13 -28.80 -28.01
C ASP A 920 -53.45 -28.34 -28.64
N ILE A 921 -54.60 -28.75 -28.09
CA ILE A 921 -55.93 -28.30 -28.53
C ILE A 921 -56.05 -26.79 -28.41
N LYS A 922 -55.55 -26.22 -27.30
CA LYS A 922 -55.61 -24.78 -27.07
C LYS A 922 -54.77 -24.00 -28.09
N THR A 923 -53.60 -24.51 -28.45
CA THR A 923 -52.76 -23.89 -29.48
C THR A 923 -53.38 -23.99 -30.88
N GLU A 924 -54.05 -25.08 -31.16
CA GLU A 924 -54.76 -25.31 -32.42
C GLU A 924 -55.96 -24.36 -32.56
N LEU A 925 -56.81 -24.26 -31.53
CA LEU A 925 -57.94 -23.33 -31.50
C LEU A 925 -57.51 -21.86 -31.62
N ASN A 926 -56.40 -21.48 -30.97
CA ASN A 926 -55.81 -20.15 -31.13
C ASN A 926 -55.30 -19.90 -32.55
N THR A 927 -54.79 -20.93 -33.23
CA THR A 927 -54.35 -20.81 -34.63
C THR A 927 -55.54 -20.68 -35.57
N ILE A 928 -56.62 -21.45 -35.35
CA ILE A 928 -57.89 -21.29 -36.07
C ILE A 928 -58.47 -19.88 -35.85
N CYS A 929 -58.39 -19.34 -34.63
CA CYS A 929 -58.87 -18.00 -34.31
C CYS A 929 -58.20 -16.87 -35.13
N LYS A 930 -56.95 -17.06 -35.57
CA LYS A 930 -56.22 -16.10 -36.43
C LYS A 930 -56.83 -15.94 -37.82
N LEU A 931 -57.79 -16.78 -38.21
CA LEU A 931 -58.47 -16.71 -39.51
C LEU A 931 -59.26 -15.41 -39.71
N ARG A 932 -59.81 -14.83 -38.63
CA ARG A 932 -60.50 -13.54 -38.61
C ARG A 932 -59.90 -12.60 -37.54
N PRO A 933 -58.76 -11.96 -37.82
CA PRO A 933 -58.12 -11.06 -36.87
C PRO A 933 -59.00 -9.83 -36.64
N GLY A 934 -59.60 -9.72 -35.45
CA GLY A 934 -60.48 -8.61 -35.06
C GLY A 934 -61.79 -9.02 -34.38
N GLU A 935 -62.22 -10.28 -34.50
CA GLU A 935 -63.32 -10.84 -33.71
C GLU A 935 -62.83 -11.34 -32.34
N ALA A 936 -63.67 -11.27 -31.30
CA ALA A 936 -63.30 -11.67 -29.94
C ALA A 936 -63.08 -13.21 -29.86
N GLY A 937 -61.91 -13.62 -29.38
CA GLY A 937 -61.51 -15.03 -29.21
C GLY A 937 -62.01 -15.67 -27.91
N ASP A 938 -62.97 -15.06 -27.23
CA ASP A 938 -63.44 -15.43 -25.88
C ASP A 938 -64.04 -16.86 -25.82
N TRP A 939 -64.40 -17.43 -26.97
CA TRP A 939 -64.91 -18.79 -27.09
C TRP A 939 -63.82 -19.85 -26.99
N VAL A 940 -62.54 -19.52 -27.24
CA VAL A 940 -61.44 -20.49 -27.33
C VAL A 940 -61.26 -21.25 -26.02
N ASP A 941 -61.24 -20.54 -24.88
CA ASP A 941 -61.08 -21.16 -23.56
C ASP A 941 -62.27 -22.07 -23.22
N GLN A 942 -63.49 -21.61 -23.49
CA GLN A 942 -64.69 -22.40 -23.25
C GLN A 942 -64.73 -23.68 -24.10
N ARG A 943 -64.38 -23.60 -25.39
CA ARG A 943 -64.36 -24.77 -26.28
C ARG A 943 -63.23 -25.72 -25.94
N PHE A 944 -62.06 -25.21 -25.58
CA PHE A 944 -60.96 -26.01 -25.06
C PHE A 944 -61.42 -26.84 -23.86
N GLU A 945 -62.04 -26.20 -22.86
CA GLU A 945 -62.55 -26.88 -21.68
C GLU A 945 -63.60 -27.94 -22.05
N GLN A 946 -64.55 -27.64 -22.94
CA GLN A 946 -65.58 -28.60 -23.35
C GLN A 946 -65.00 -29.82 -24.10
N ILE A 947 -64.07 -29.61 -25.04
CA ILE A 947 -63.40 -30.70 -25.78
C ILE A 947 -62.57 -31.56 -24.82
N GLN A 948 -61.78 -30.92 -23.94
CA GLN A 948 -60.99 -31.62 -22.94
C GLN A 948 -61.88 -32.43 -21.98
N GLN A 949 -62.98 -31.84 -21.50
CA GLN A 949 -63.93 -32.49 -20.61
C GLN A 949 -64.57 -33.72 -21.26
N TYR A 950 -64.94 -33.62 -22.53
CA TYR A 950 -65.48 -34.74 -23.30
C TYR A 950 -64.46 -35.88 -23.45
N HIS A 951 -63.21 -35.57 -23.81
CA HIS A 951 -62.14 -36.58 -23.90
C HIS A 951 -61.85 -37.27 -22.54
N GLU A 952 -61.86 -36.54 -21.42
CA GLU A 952 -61.57 -37.08 -20.09
C GLU A 952 -62.72 -37.88 -19.46
N MET A 953 -63.94 -37.73 -19.98
CA MET A 953 -65.15 -38.35 -19.46
C MET A 953 -65.08 -39.89 -19.45
N HIS A 954 -64.52 -40.49 -20.50
CA HIS A 954 -64.37 -41.95 -20.62
C HIS A 954 -63.49 -42.57 -19.51
N LEU A 955 -62.51 -41.82 -18.99
CA LEU A 955 -61.62 -42.29 -17.92
C LEU A 955 -62.32 -42.39 -16.55
N THR A 956 -63.30 -41.52 -16.31
CA THR A 956 -64.05 -41.44 -15.04
C THR A 956 -64.99 -42.63 -14.88
N PHE A 957 -65.64 -43.06 -15.97
CA PHE A 957 -66.59 -44.18 -15.93
C PHE A 957 -65.93 -45.54 -15.71
N ASP A 958 -64.74 -45.75 -16.26
CA ASP A 958 -63.93 -46.94 -15.99
C ASP A 958 -63.54 -47.07 -14.51
N ALA A 959 -63.26 -45.94 -13.83
CA ALA A 959 -62.96 -45.95 -12.41
C ALA A 959 -64.17 -46.40 -11.57
N ALA A 960 -65.37 -45.91 -11.91
CA ALA A 960 -66.61 -46.30 -11.24
C ALA A 960 -66.88 -47.81 -11.34
N LYS A 961 -66.70 -48.40 -12.52
CA LYS A 961 -66.87 -49.85 -12.73
C LYS A 961 -65.91 -50.67 -11.86
N ILE A 962 -64.63 -50.29 -11.78
CA ILE A 962 -63.63 -51.01 -10.99
C ILE A 962 -63.93 -50.93 -9.49
N ILE A 963 -64.35 -49.77 -9.00
CA ILE A 963 -64.72 -49.61 -7.57
C ILE A 963 -65.91 -50.51 -7.22
N ALA A 964 -66.90 -50.63 -8.11
CA ALA A 964 -68.02 -51.54 -7.92
C ALA A 964 -67.54 -53.00 -7.79
N SER A 965 -66.60 -53.44 -8.62
CA SER A 965 -66.00 -54.77 -8.52
C SER A 965 -65.20 -54.97 -7.22
N VAL A 966 -64.49 -53.96 -6.71
CA VAL A 966 -63.78 -54.04 -5.42
C VAL A 966 -64.77 -54.11 -4.25
N LYS A 967 -65.86 -53.33 -4.29
CA LYS A 967 -66.95 -53.39 -3.29
C LYS A 967 -67.50 -54.81 -3.17
N GLU A 968 -67.74 -55.46 -4.30
CA GLU A 968 -68.20 -56.86 -4.35
C GLU A 968 -67.14 -57.84 -3.84
N SER A 969 -65.87 -57.64 -4.20
CA SER A 969 -64.77 -58.52 -3.80
C SER A 969 -64.51 -58.48 -2.29
N LEU A 970 -64.62 -57.30 -1.67
CA LEU A 970 -64.49 -57.11 -0.22
C LEU A 970 -65.80 -57.37 0.56
N SER A 971 -66.91 -57.66 -0.15
CA SER A 971 -68.25 -57.92 0.39
C SER A 971 -68.82 -56.80 1.27
N LEU A 972 -68.59 -55.53 0.89
CA LEU A 972 -69.05 -54.35 1.64
C LEU A 972 -70.55 -54.09 1.43
N SER A 973 -71.29 -53.86 2.51
CA SER A 973 -72.75 -53.64 2.53
C SER A 973 -73.18 -52.26 3.04
N GLY A 974 -72.27 -51.28 3.16
CA GLY A 974 -72.60 -49.88 3.50
C GLY A 974 -73.25 -49.08 2.35
N ASP A 975 -73.38 -47.75 2.51
CA ASP A 975 -74.00 -46.85 1.52
C ASP A 975 -73.05 -46.55 0.34
N PHE A 976 -73.47 -46.90 -0.88
CA PHE A 976 -72.76 -46.67 -2.15
C PHE A 976 -73.65 -46.00 -3.23
N SER A 977 -74.71 -45.31 -2.83
CA SER A 977 -75.67 -44.64 -3.75
C SER A 977 -75.01 -43.68 -4.77
N ILE A 978 -73.90 -43.03 -4.39
CA ILE A 978 -73.10 -42.17 -5.29
C ILE A 978 -72.53 -42.97 -6.47
N LEU A 979 -72.05 -44.18 -6.23
CA LEU A 979 -71.46 -45.05 -7.26
C LEU A 979 -72.53 -45.57 -8.21
N GLU A 980 -73.73 -45.87 -7.71
CA GLU A 980 -74.87 -46.32 -8.50
C GLU A 980 -75.35 -45.24 -9.48
N ASN A 981 -75.40 -43.98 -9.05
CA ASN A 981 -75.71 -42.85 -9.93
C ASN A 981 -74.66 -42.67 -11.05
N LEU A 982 -73.37 -42.88 -10.76
CA LEU A 982 -72.29 -42.79 -11.75
C LEU A 982 -72.36 -43.89 -12.81
N LEU A 983 -72.80 -45.09 -12.40
CA LEU A 983 -72.99 -46.22 -13.31
C LEU A 983 -74.21 -46.03 -14.21
N ASP A 984 -75.32 -45.47 -13.70
CA ASP A 984 -76.51 -45.12 -14.52
C ASP A 984 -76.19 -44.08 -15.60
N ILE A 985 -75.35 -43.09 -15.30
CA ILE A 985 -74.87 -42.11 -16.30
C ILE A 985 -74.02 -42.81 -17.38
N THR A 986 -73.21 -43.80 -16.99
CA THR A 986 -72.33 -44.54 -17.91
C THR A 986 -73.13 -45.33 -18.96
N GLU A 987 -74.25 -45.93 -18.58
CA GLU A 987 -75.09 -46.72 -19.51
C GLU A 987 -75.78 -45.85 -20.57
N LYS A 988 -75.94 -44.55 -20.33
CA LYS A 988 -76.62 -43.62 -21.25
C LYS A 988 -75.71 -43.04 -22.34
N LEU A 989 -74.40 -43.32 -22.33
CA LEU A 989 -73.38 -42.60 -23.12
C LEU A 989 -73.58 -42.60 -24.64
N GLU A 990 -74.03 -43.71 -25.24
CA GLU A 990 -74.11 -43.77 -26.72
C GLU A 990 -75.15 -42.82 -27.31
N SER A 991 -76.15 -42.42 -26.53
CA SER A 991 -77.12 -41.40 -26.94
C SER A 991 -76.57 -39.95 -26.91
N TYR A 992 -75.40 -39.72 -26.30
CA TYR A 992 -74.83 -38.38 -26.15
C TYR A 992 -73.99 -37.94 -27.37
N LYS A 993 -73.46 -38.85 -28.19
CA LYS A 993 -72.58 -38.51 -29.33
C LYS A 993 -73.23 -37.64 -30.41
N THR A 994 -74.57 -37.64 -30.50
CA THR A 994 -75.34 -36.79 -31.42
C THR A 994 -75.60 -35.38 -30.88
N GLN A 995 -75.21 -35.09 -29.63
CA GLN A 995 -75.40 -33.77 -29.03
C GLN A 995 -74.29 -32.79 -29.43
N LYS A 996 -74.57 -31.50 -29.20
CA LYS A 996 -73.66 -30.38 -29.50
C LYS A 996 -72.70 -30.14 -28.33
N LEU A 997 -71.56 -29.51 -28.58
CA LEU A 997 -70.56 -29.19 -27.55
C LEU A 997 -71.14 -28.46 -26.33
N ASP A 998 -72.12 -27.57 -26.54
CA ASP A 998 -72.78 -26.80 -25.47
C ASP A 998 -73.72 -27.61 -24.55
N SER A 999 -73.88 -28.92 -24.78
CA SER A 999 -74.74 -29.80 -23.99
C SER A 999 -74.09 -30.44 -22.74
N ILE A 1000 -72.78 -30.27 -22.53
CA ILE A 1000 -72.05 -30.86 -21.39
C ILE A 1000 -72.52 -30.22 -20.07
N SER A 1001 -73.19 -30.99 -19.19
CA SER A 1001 -73.88 -30.46 -17.99
C SER A 1001 -73.01 -30.37 -16.71
N PRO A 1002 -73.34 -29.47 -15.75
CA PRO A 1002 -72.64 -29.37 -14.46
C PRO A 1002 -72.81 -30.59 -13.53
N GLU A 1003 -73.83 -31.43 -13.71
CA GLU A 1003 -73.98 -32.68 -12.94
C GLU A 1003 -72.89 -33.68 -13.29
N LEU A 1004 -72.57 -33.78 -14.58
CA LEU A 1004 -71.50 -34.64 -15.10
C LEU A 1004 -70.12 -34.18 -14.60
N MET A 1005 -69.97 -32.86 -14.40
CA MET A 1005 -68.77 -32.27 -13.79
C MET A 1005 -68.61 -32.59 -12.30
N ARG A 1006 -69.70 -32.63 -11.53
CA ARG A 1006 -69.67 -33.02 -10.10
C ARG A 1006 -69.32 -34.51 -9.92
N ALA A 1007 -69.87 -35.35 -10.80
CA ALA A 1007 -69.54 -36.77 -10.88
C ALA A 1007 -68.03 -37.03 -11.10
N LYS A 1008 -67.42 -36.28 -12.00
CA LYS A 1008 -65.96 -36.32 -12.26
C LYS A 1008 -65.14 -35.93 -11.03
N THR A 1009 -65.54 -34.90 -10.29
CA THR A 1009 -64.77 -34.39 -9.13
C THR A 1009 -64.62 -35.45 -8.02
N LEU A 1010 -65.61 -36.33 -7.86
CA LEU A 1010 -65.64 -37.35 -6.80
C LEU A 1010 -64.66 -38.51 -7.04
N LEU A 1011 -64.42 -38.86 -8.30
CA LEU A 1011 -63.45 -39.90 -8.69
C LEU A 1011 -62.11 -39.30 -9.14
N GLN A 1012 -61.97 -37.98 -9.04
CA GLN A 1012 -60.77 -37.25 -9.39
C GLN A 1012 -59.62 -37.69 -8.46
N GLY A 1013 -58.54 -38.20 -9.06
CA GLY A 1013 -57.39 -38.73 -8.33
C GLY A 1013 -57.19 -40.25 -8.44
N ILE A 1014 -58.14 -40.98 -9.01
CA ILE A 1014 -57.96 -42.41 -9.37
C ILE A 1014 -57.35 -42.50 -10.77
N THR A 1015 -56.04 -42.28 -10.85
CA THR A 1015 -55.27 -42.33 -12.09
C THR A 1015 -55.29 -43.72 -12.74
N VAL A 1016 -54.83 -43.83 -14.00
CA VAL A 1016 -54.68 -45.13 -14.70
C VAL A 1016 -53.91 -46.15 -13.84
N LYS A 1017 -52.79 -45.74 -13.21
CA LYS A 1017 -51.99 -46.60 -12.31
C LYS A 1017 -52.80 -47.07 -11.08
N ARG A 1018 -53.52 -46.15 -10.42
CA ARG A 1018 -54.36 -46.43 -9.25
C ARG A 1018 -55.56 -47.33 -9.58
N ARG A 1019 -56.14 -47.17 -10.78
CA ARG A 1019 -57.17 -48.08 -11.32
C ARG A 1019 -56.62 -49.50 -11.52
N GLY A 1020 -55.40 -49.63 -12.04
CA GLY A 1020 -54.71 -50.91 -12.14
C GLY A 1020 -54.58 -51.60 -10.78
N CYS A 1021 -54.12 -50.88 -9.76
CA CYS A 1021 -53.99 -51.38 -8.38
C CYS A 1021 -55.30 -51.92 -7.80
N LEU A 1022 -56.43 -51.24 -8.03
CA LEU A 1022 -57.75 -51.71 -7.60
C LEU A 1022 -58.30 -52.86 -8.44
N ARG A 1023 -58.00 -52.85 -9.74
CA ARG A 1023 -58.42 -53.92 -10.64
C ARG A 1023 -57.77 -55.24 -10.26
N GLU A 1024 -56.47 -55.25 -9.96
CA GLU A 1024 -55.78 -56.46 -9.49
C GLU A 1024 -56.40 -56.96 -8.17
N LEU A 1025 -56.68 -56.06 -7.22
CA LEU A 1025 -57.35 -56.44 -5.97
C LEU A 1025 -58.75 -57.05 -6.20
N ALA A 1026 -59.54 -56.48 -7.13
CA ALA A 1026 -60.85 -57.02 -7.48
C ALA A 1026 -60.76 -58.41 -8.15
N GLN A 1027 -59.69 -58.68 -8.89
CA GLN A 1027 -59.48 -59.96 -9.56
C GLN A 1027 -59.01 -61.05 -8.59
N GLN A 1028 -58.17 -60.70 -7.59
CA GLN A 1028 -57.61 -61.65 -6.62
C GLN A 1028 -58.56 -61.93 -5.44
N LYS A 1029 -59.84 -62.19 -5.72
CA LYS A 1029 -60.87 -62.39 -4.70
C LYS A 1029 -60.57 -63.58 -3.78
N GLU A 1030 -60.08 -64.70 -4.33
CA GLU A 1030 -59.76 -65.90 -3.54
C GLU A 1030 -58.60 -65.64 -2.57
N PHE A 1031 -57.56 -64.93 -3.01
CA PHE A 1031 -56.45 -64.51 -2.16
C PHE A 1031 -56.93 -63.58 -1.04
N VAL A 1032 -57.73 -62.57 -1.38
CA VAL A 1032 -58.29 -61.61 -0.41
C VAL A 1032 -59.15 -62.31 0.65
N CYS A 1033 -60.01 -63.25 0.24
CA CYS A 1033 -60.79 -64.07 1.16
C CYS A 1033 -59.89 -64.91 2.06
N TRP A 1034 -58.92 -65.62 1.48
CA TRP A 1034 -57.99 -66.46 2.24
C TRP A 1034 -57.17 -65.65 3.26
N VAL A 1035 -56.61 -64.50 2.86
CA VAL A 1035 -55.83 -63.64 3.76
C VAL A 1035 -56.69 -63.18 4.94
N ARG A 1036 -57.94 -62.74 4.71
CA ARG A 1036 -58.84 -62.29 5.79
C ARG A 1036 -59.29 -63.43 6.71
N GLU A 1037 -59.34 -64.66 6.22
CA GLU A 1037 -59.73 -65.84 7.01
C GLU A 1037 -58.55 -66.44 7.80
N ALA A 1038 -57.37 -66.52 7.18
CA ALA A 1038 -56.18 -67.16 7.74
C ALA A 1038 -55.32 -66.21 8.58
N LEU A 1039 -55.31 -64.91 8.27
CA LEU A 1039 -54.62 -63.85 9.02
C LEU A 1039 -55.66 -62.83 9.49
N LYS A 1040 -56.06 -62.90 10.76
CA LYS A 1040 -57.16 -62.06 11.27
C LYS A 1040 -56.73 -60.61 11.49
N ASP A 1041 -55.45 -60.37 11.71
CA ASP A 1041 -54.89 -59.03 11.84
C ASP A 1041 -53.46 -58.94 11.28
N ILE A 1042 -52.95 -57.70 11.20
CA ILE A 1042 -51.62 -57.41 10.65
C ILE A 1042 -50.47 -57.88 11.56
N ASN A 1043 -50.73 -58.18 12.84
CA ASN A 1043 -49.70 -58.71 13.75
C ASN A 1043 -49.47 -60.21 13.48
N GLU A 1044 -50.53 -60.95 13.12
CA GLU A 1044 -50.45 -62.34 12.69
C GLU A 1044 -49.66 -62.50 11.38
N LEU A 1045 -49.68 -61.49 10.50
CA LEU A 1045 -48.87 -61.48 9.27
C LEU A 1045 -47.38 -61.63 9.58
N LYS A 1046 -46.86 -60.98 10.63
CA LYS A 1046 -45.44 -61.06 10.97
C LYS A 1046 -45.03 -62.47 11.38
N VAL A 1047 -45.84 -63.12 12.22
CA VAL A 1047 -45.60 -64.50 12.66
C VAL A 1047 -45.68 -65.45 11.47
N PHE A 1048 -46.64 -65.23 10.56
CA PHE A 1048 -46.78 -66.04 9.36
C PHE A 1048 -45.60 -65.87 8.40
N VAL A 1049 -45.09 -64.65 8.23
CA VAL A 1049 -43.89 -64.35 7.42
C VAL A 1049 -42.64 -65.00 8.02
N ASP A 1050 -42.48 -64.98 9.35
CA ASP A 1050 -41.35 -65.66 10.02
C ASP A 1050 -41.42 -67.18 9.78
N LEU A 1051 -42.60 -67.79 9.91
CA LEU A 1051 -42.82 -69.22 9.61
C LEU A 1051 -42.60 -69.54 8.13
N ALA A 1052 -43.10 -68.70 7.23
CA ALA A 1052 -42.95 -68.85 5.80
C ALA A 1052 -41.49 -68.69 5.37
N SER A 1053 -40.73 -67.80 6.00
CA SER A 1053 -39.29 -67.61 5.74
C SER A 1053 -38.45 -68.81 6.18
N ILE A 1054 -38.85 -69.52 7.25
CA ILE A 1054 -38.23 -70.78 7.67
C ILE A 1054 -38.59 -71.93 6.71
N SER A 1055 -39.81 -71.91 6.16
CA SER A 1055 -40.29 -72.94 5.23
C SER A 1055 -39.86 -72.71 3.78
N ALA A 1056 -39.49 -71.48 3.42
CA ALA A 1056 -39.01 -71.13 2.09
C ALA A 1056 -37.60 -71.69 1.87
N GLY A 1057 -37.28 -72.05 0.62
CA GLY A 1057 -35.94 -72.50 0.24
C GLY A 1057 -34.89 -71.38 0.35
N GLU A 1058 -33.61 -71.74 0.28
CA GLU A 1058 -32.49 -70.78 0.38
C GLU A 1058 -32.24 -69.94 -0.89
N ASN A 1059 -33.03 -70.14 -1.96
CA ASN A 1059 -32.88 -69.40 -3.20
C ASN A 1059 -33.55 -68.02 -3.11
N ASP A 1060 -32.92 -67.01 -3.70
CA ASP A 1060 -33.42 -65.63 -3.71
C ASP A 1060 -34.90 -65.52 -4.14
N MET A 1061 -35.33 -66.29 -5.14
CA MET A 1061 -36.74 -66.28 -5.59
C MET A 1061 -37.74 -66.78 -4.53
N ASP A 1062 -37.36 -67.76 -3.70
CA ASP A 1062 -38.25 -68.31 -2.67
C ASP A 1062 -38.34 -67.35 -1.47
N VAL A 1063 -37.24 -66.66 -1.15
CA VAL A 1063 -37.20 -65.59 -0.14
C VAL A 1063 -38.00 -64.38 -0.62
N ASP A 1064 -37.83 -63.98 -1.89
CA ASP A 1064 -38.55 -62.86 -2.50
C ASP A 1064 -40.06 -63.10 -2.52
N ARG A 1065 -40.55 -64.34 -2.70
CA ARG A 1065 -41.99 -64.64 -2.60
C ARG A 1065 -42.56 -64.31 -1.23
N VAL A 1066 -41.81 -64.59 -0.16
CA VAL A 1066 -42.25 -64.27 1.21
C VAL A 1066 -42.25 -62.76 1.43
N ALA A 1067 -41.25 -62.05 0.89
CA ALA A 1067 -41.22 -60.58 0.91
C ALA A 1067 -42.35 -59.95 0.08
N CYS A 1068 -42.64 -60.47 -1.11
CA CYS A 1068 -43.75 -60.05 -1.96
C CYS A 1068 -45.10 -60.26 -1.27
N PHE A 1069 -45.29 -61.38 -0.58
CA PHE A 1069 -46.49 -61.62 0.22
C PHE A 1069 -46.62 -60.62 1.37
N HIS A 1070 -45.54 -60.40 2.13
CA HIS A 1070 -45.50 -59.42 3.21
C HIS A 1070 -45.87 -58.02 2.71
N ASP A 1071 -45.18 -57.54 1.68
CA ASP A 1071 -45.34 -56.19 1.15
C ASP A 1071 -46.73 -55.98 0.56
N THR A 1072 -47.27 -57.01 -0.11
CA THR A 1072 -48.65 -57.00 -0.64
C THR A 1072 -49.67 -56.88 0.48
N VAL A 1073 -49.66 -57.77 1.47
CA VAL A 1073 -50.66 -57.74 2.54
C VAL A 1073 -50.52 -56.48 3.39
N HIS A 1074 -49.30 -55.99 3.57
CA HIS A 1074 -49.05 -54.72 4.25
C HIS A 1074 -49.55 -53.52 3.45
N GLY A 1075 -49.26 -53.45 2.15
CA GLY A 1075 -49.66 -52.35 1.27
C GLY A 1075 -51.17 -52.26 1.06
N TYR A 1076 -51.87 -53.40 1.02
CA TYR A 1076 -53.34 -53.46 0.94
C TYR A 1076 -54.04 -53.49 2.30
N SER A 1077 -53.30 -53.39 3.41
CA SER A 1077 -53.84 -53.53 4.77
C SER A 1077 -55.02 -52.59 5.09
N SER A 1078 -55.01 -51.37 4.54
CA SER A 1078 -56.12 -50.41 4.75
C SER A 1078 -57.43 -50.88 4.14
N LEU A 1079 -57.40 -51.67 3.07
CA LEU A 1079 -58.61 -52.25 2.48
C LEU A 1079 -58.95 -53.63 3.08
N LEU A 1080 -57.95 -54.42 3.46
CA LEU A 1080 -58.14 -55.78 3.97
C LEU A 1080 -58.62 -55.83 5.43
N TYR A 1081 -58.07 -54.96 6.29
CA TYR A 1081 -58.28 -55.02 7.74
C TYR A 1081 -59.01 -53.82 8.34
N GLU A 1082 -58.88 -52.62 7.78
CA GLU A 1082 -59.54 -51.43 8.34
C GLU A 1082 -61.01 -51.29 7.89
N LEU A 1083 -61.36 -51.82 6.72
CA LEU A 1083 -62.74 -51.81 6.22
C LEU A 1083 -63.58 -52.89 6.89
N ARG A 1084 -64.70 -52.48 7.48
CA ARG A 1084 -65.71 -53.38 8.03
C ARG A 1084 -66.76 -53.68 6.99
N GLN A 1085 -67.54 -54.74 7.20
CA GLN A 1085 -68.60 -55.11 6.27
C GLN A 1085 -69.63 -53.97 6.11
N GLU A 1086 -69.86 -53.16 7.14
CA GLU A 1086 -70.81 -52.05 7.09
C GLU A 1086 -70.25 -50.74 6.49
N SER A 1087 -68.97 -50.69 6.09
CA SER A 1087 -68.32 -49.49 5.57
C SER A 1087 -68.94 -49.00 4.24
N GLY A 1088 -69.20 -47.69 4.14
CA GLY A 1088 -69.78 -47.04 2.95
C GLY A 1088 -68.74 -46.44 2.00
N PHE A 1089 -69.20 -45.72 0.96
CA PHE A 1089 -68.36 -45.14 -0.09
C PHE A 1089 -67.32 -44.13 0.44
N GLU A 1090 -67.68 -43.29 1.42
CA GLU A 1090 -66.75 -42.32 2.02
C GLU A 1090 -65.63 -43.02 2.81
N ASP A 1091 -65.95 -44.06 3.59
CA ASP A 1091 -64.96 -44.85 4.32
C ASP A 1091 -64.01 -45.57 3.36
N PHE A 1092 -64.57 -46.12 2.27
CA PHE A 1092 -63.81 -46.74 1.20
C PHE A 1092 -62.84 -45.75 0.56
N MET A 1093 -63.31 -44.55 0.17
CA MET A 1093 -62.49 -43.49 -0.39
C MET A 1093 -61.43 -42.99 0.60
N HIS A 1094 -61.70 -42.99 1.90
CA HIS A 1094 -60.71 -42.66 2.93
C HIS A 1094 -59.59 -43.72 3.01
N CYS A 1095 -59.95 -45.01 3.02
CA CYS A 1095 -58.99 -46.12 3.05
C CYS A 1095 -58.15 -46.19 1.76
N LEU A 1096 -58.72 -45.81 0.61
CA LEU A 1096 -57.99 -45.66 -0.64
C LEU A 1096 -56.87 -44.63 -0.54
N ARG A 1097 -57.02 -43.53 0.21
CA ARG A 1097 -55.92 -42.56 0.39
C ARG A 1097 -54.69 -43.19 1.05
N LYS A 1098 -54.89 -44.15 1.95
CA LYS A 1098 -53.79 -44.91 2.56
C LYS A 1098 -53.17 -45.90 1.57
N LEU A 1099 -54.01 -46.59 0.78
CA LEU A 1099 -53.53 -47.45 -0.31
C LEU A 1099 -52.71 -46.66 -1.33
N TRP A 1100 -53.13 -45.45 -1.69
CA TRP A 1100 -52.40 -44.60 -2.61
C TRP A 1100 -51.02 -44.23 -2.07
N ARG A 1101 -50.88 -43.96 -0.77
CA ARG A 1101 -49.56 -43.75 -0.15
C ARG A 1101 -48.68 -45.00 -0.23
N ALA A 1102 -49.27 -46.19 -0.03
CA ALA A 1102 -48.54 -47.45 -0.16
C ALA A 1102 -48.11 -47.72 -1.62
N LEU A 1103 -48.99 -47.46 -2.58
CA LEU A 1103 -48.70 -47.59 -4.01
C LEU A 1103 -47.68 -46.55 -4.50
N ASP A 1104 -47.74 -45.32 -3.98
CA ASP A 1104 -46.77 -44.28 -4.31
C ASP A 1104 -45.38 -44.60 -3.69
N SER A 1105 -45.32 -45.35 -2.58
CA SER A 1105 -44.05 -45.85 -2.01
C SER A 1105 -43.52 -47.11 -2.71
N ASP A 1106 -44.40 -47.93 -3.29
CA ASP A 1106 -44.05 -49.13 -4.04
C ASP A 1106 -44.94 -49.27 -5.28
N GLU A 1107 -44.46 -48.76 -6.42
CA GLU A 1107 -45.22 -48.81 -7.68
C GLU A 1107 -45.48 -50.25 -8.17
N ASN A 1108 -44.73 -51.25 -7.66
CA ASN A 1108 -44.89 -52.65 -8.04
C ASN A 1108 -45.89 -53.40 -7.16
N LEU A 1109 -46.54 -52.74 -6.19
CA LEU A 1109 -47.51 -53.34 -5.28
C LEU A 1109 -48.60 -54.18 -6.01
N PRO A 1110 -49.18 -53.77 -7.15
CA PRO A 1110 -50.16 -54.59 -7.87
C PRO A 1110 -49.55 -55.82 -8.53
N LYS A 1111 -48.28 -55.76 -8.94
CA LYS A 1111 -47.56 -56.92 -9.50
C LYS A 1111 -47.20 -57.92 -8.40
N LYS A 1112 -46.80 -57.43 -7.23
CA LYS A 1112 -46.50 -58.26 -6.05
C LYS A 1112 -47.74 -59.02 -5.55
N LEU A 1113 -48.94 -58.49 -5.77
CA LEU A 1113 -50.20 -59.16 -5.43
C LEU A 1113 -50.51 -60.37 -6.30
N VAL A 1114 -50.05 -60.37 -7.56
CA VAL A 1114 -50.30 -61.44 -8.54
C VAL A 1114 -49.15 -62.46 -8.57
N SER A 1115 -47.94 -62.02 -8.22
CA SER A 1115 -46.74 -62.87 -8.14
C SER A 1115 -46.75 -63.79 -6.94
#